data_AF-A0A4Q0AIH4-F1
#
_entry.id   AF-A0A4Q0AIH4-F1
#
_cell.length_a   1.000
_cell.length_b   1.000
_cell.length_c   1.000
_cell.angle_alpha   90.00
_cell.angle_beta   90.00
_cell.angle_gamma   90.00
#
_symmetry.space_group_name_H-M   'P 1'
#
loop_
_entity.id
_entity.type
_entity.pdbx_description
1 polymer ?
#
loop_
_entity_poly.entity_id
_entity_poly.type
_entity_poly.pdbx_seq_one_letter_code
_entity_poly.pdbx_strand_id
1 'polypeptide(L)'
;MFRKLVSALPFSPALVGQLGFYARRLRKEELTRRLGLIFTALALVMQSLALISPPQAANAANDTNFIRGGVRSVSDILAAYDQSARGNGDFKDIMDYAGITRADLQNLQEGTVNSVQFGRGSGAVLTWGRLHRFSSAQGEVKHTIPLANGTTSTVYSKPLWLYDSTSYTTRYGSTYKAFVGWSPAIGWFAISKDCGNLLTQKTPKPSPSGRILTTDCQSVSGYAYDARRLSAKVQVYLYFGEPPGIGEQAGPYLADQAVPMSPQGGGYGFSIPIPNKFRQSGKATDVYGVMVPLPGWSEGTVQLGAGQIPANCQPPAPTPTAACAGLNPVVIDRTRFRLNAQALVKNGAKVLSYLFVVKDSNGKIVGSQEFISSNPQQESNIFALNAPGTYTASVDIKTSLGNSSSTVCSTPVTIATEKQCPLNPQITISNPACQPCPGNGQLWLNNPLCKSMIVEGKAVKNLTQGISDANNTTANPGDKLEYTITAQNIGNATANITMKEQLADVLEYSALWDNGGAQYVNQAKALDWGQVTIQPGQKQTRKFVVRVLDNIPATPQGTGEPGSYDCILTNTYGNTVNIRVACPPQKLVEQTIRELPKTGPGDNLLFGGGLMTVVTYFYARSRQLGKEVRLIRREFNAGTL
;
A
#
# COMPACT_ATOMS: atom_id res chain seq x y z
N MET A 1 -35.80 53.31 -26.01
CA MET A 1 -35.77 54.10 -24.77
C MET A 1 -35.23 55.50 -24.99
N PHE A 2 -34.10 55.68 -25.71
CA PHE A 2 -33.55 57.01 -26.05
C PHE A 2 -34.53 57.87 -26.86
N ARG A 3 -35.20 57.31 -27.89
CA ARG A 3 -36.26 58.02 -28.64
C ARG A 3 -37.43 58.54 -27.77
N LYS A 4 -37.73 57.93 -26.62
CA LYS A 4 -38.79 58.38 -25.69
C LYS A 4 -38.32 59.48 -24.73
N LEU A 5 -37.02 59.51 -24.41
CA LEU A 5 -36.39 60.59 -23.63
C LEU A 5 -36.20 61.84 -24.49
N VAL A 6 -35.94 61.63 -25.78
CA VAL A 6 -35.64 62.68 -26.74
C VAL A 6 -36.93 63.41 -27.17
N SER A 7 -38.08 62.74 -27.22
CA SER A 7 -39.39 63.35 -27.54
C SER A 7 -40.07 64.13 -26.39
N ALA A 8 -39.41 64.31 -25.24
CA ALA A 8 -39.93 65.08 -24.10
C ALA A 8 -39.06 66.29 -23.74
N LEU A 9 -38.00 66.55 -24.51
CA LEU A 9 -37.04 67.64 -24.31
C LEU A 9 -37.60 69.08 -24.42
N PRO A 10 -38.71 69.38 -25.13
CA PRO A 10 -39.20 70.76 -25.20
C PRO A 10 -39.79 71.28 -23.87
N PHE A 11 -40.12 70.42 -22.92
CA PHE A 11 -40.91 70.78 -21.74
C PHE A 11 -40.10 70.92 -20.43
N SER A 12 -38.75 70.86 -20.47
CA SER A 12 -37.90 71.02 -19.27
C SER A 12 -36.44 71.39 -19.61
N PRO A 13 -35.99 72.64 -19.40
CA PRO A 13 -34.64 73.09 -19.76
C PRO A 13 -33.49 72.50 -18.93
N ALA A 14 -33.77 71.80 -17.83
CA ALA A 14 -32.74 71.24 -16.94
C ALA A 14 -32.08 69.95 -17.46
N LEU A 15 -32.61 69.34 -18.54
CA LEU A 15 -32.18 68.02 -19.05
C LEU A 15 -30.92 68.04 -19.93
N VAL A 16 -30.48 69.21 -20.41
CA VAL A 16 -29.31 69.34 -21.30
C VAL A 16 -27.99 69.01 -20.59
N GLY A 17 -27.88 69.30 -19.28
CA GLY A 17 -26.72 68.92 -18.46
C GLY A 17 -26.62 67.41 -18.17
N GLN A 18 -27.74 66.69 -18.17
CA GLN A 18 -27.79 65.28 -17.78
C GLN A 18 -27.46 64.29 -18.91
N LEU A 19 -27.65 64.68 -20.18
CA LEU A 19 -27.26 63.88 -21.35
C LEU A 19 -25.73 63.70 -21.49
N GLY A 20 -24.96 64.71 -21.09
CA GLY A 20 -23.49 64.65 -21.08
C GLY A 20 -22.93 63.67 -20.03
N PHE A 21 -23.65 63.47 -18.93
CA PHE A 21 -23.30 62.50 -17.89
C PHE A 21 -23.69 61.06 -18.30
N TYR A 22 -24.81 60.91 -19.02
CA TYR A 22 -25.34 59.63 -19.46
C TYR A 22 -24.45 58.92 -20.50
N ALA A 23 -23.87 59.66 -21.44
CA ALA A 23 -22.97 59.11 -22.47
C ALA A 23 -21.62 58.60 -21.90
N ARG A 24 -21.12 59.22 -20.82
CA ARG A 24 -19.88 58.76 -20.14
C ARG A 24 -20.09 57.49 -19.32
N ARG A 25 -21.29 57.30 -18.77
CA ARG A 25 -21.64 56.15 -17.92
C ARG A 25 -21.92 54.87 -18.74
N LEU A 26 -22.55 55.01 -19.91
CA LEU A 26 -22.88 53.87 -20.79
C LEU A 26 -21.65 53.09 -21.30
N ARG A 27 -20.50 53.74 -21.48
CA ARG A 27 -19.26 53.06 -21.92
C ARG A 27 -18.56 52.23 -20.84
N LYS A 28 -18.87 52.46 -19.56
CA LYS A 28 -18.27 51.73 -18.42
C LYS A 28 -19.11 50.54 -17.95
N GLU A 29 -20.42 50.54 -18.20
CA GLU A 29 -21.36 49.50 -17.68
C GLU A 29 -21.56 48.29 -18.61
N GLU A 30 -21.06 48.30 -19.85
CA GLU A 30 -21.26 47.16 -20.78
C GLU A 30 -20.42 45.93 -20.43
N LEU A 31 -19.21 46.13 -19.91
CA LEU A 31 -18.25 45.04 -19.63
C LEU A 31 -18.54 44.33 -18.30
N THR A 32 -18.98 45.09 -17.28
CA THR A 32 -19.37 44.55 -15.96
C THR A 32 -20.71 43.81 -16.00
N ARG A 33 -21.66 44.21 -16.87
CA ARG A 33 -22.94 43.47 -17.02
C ARG A 33 -22.80 42.09 -17.67
N ARG A 34 -21.82 41.89 -18.56
CA ARG A 34 -21.60 40.58 -19.21
C ARG A 34 -20.96 39.54 -18.27
N LEU A 35 -20.04 39.96 -17.40
CA LEU A 35 -19.37 39.06 -16.45
C LEU A 35 -20.25 38.67 -15.25
N GLY A 36 -21.08 39.58 -14.74
CA GLY A 36 -21.95 39.30 -13.59
C GLY A 36 -23.02 38.24 -13.85
N LEU A 37 -23.59 38.20 -15.06
CA LEU A 37 -24.67 37.28 -15.44
C LEU A 37 -24.22 35.81 -15.52
N ILE A 38 -22.96 35.55 -15.86
CA ILE A 38 -22.39 34.20 -15.98
C ILE A 38 -22.22 33.54 -14.61
N PHE A 39 -21.79 34.30 -13.60
CA PHE A 39 -21.54 33.78 -12.26
C PHE A 39 -22.84 33.44 -11.48
N THR A 40 -23.94 34.18 -11.71
CA THR A 40 -25.21 33.92 -11.03
C THR A 40 -25.89 32.63 -11.51
N ALA A 41 -25.74 32.28 -12.80
CA ALA A 41 -26.29 31.06 -13.37
C ALA A 41 -25.62 29.79 -12.82
N LEU A 42 -24.31 29.84 -12.57
CA LEU A 42 -23.54 28.73 -12.01
C LEU A 42 -23.87 28.46 -10.53
N ALA A 43 -24.17 29.49 -9.75
CA ALA A 43 -24.53 29.36 -8.33
C ALA A 43 -25.88 28.65 -8.11
N LEU A 44 -26.85 28.83 -9.01
CA LEU A 44 -28.19 28.23 -8.91
C LEU A 44 -28.20 26.72 -9.23
N VAL A 45 -27.34 26.25 -10.14
CA VAL A 45 -27.20 24.82 -10.48
C VAL A 45 -26.57 24.03 -9.33
N MET A 46 -25.70 24.68 -8.55
CA MET A 46 -24.98 24.05 -7.45
C MET A 46 -25.86 23.83 -6.19
N GLN A 47 -26.95 24.60 -6.04
CA GLN A 47 -27.88 24.48 -4.91
C GLN A 47 -29.01 23.45 -5.14
N SER A 48 -29.29 23.06 -6.39
CA SER A 48 -30.35 22.09 -6.72
C SER A 48 -29.97 20.61 -6.53
N LEU A 49 -28.70 20.30 -6.28
CA LEU A 49 -28.20 18.91 -6.15
C LEU A 49 -28.11 18.41 -4.68
N ALA A 50 -28.49 19.22 -3.69
CA ALA A 50 -28.40 18.88 -2.26
C ALA A 50 -29.74 18.52 -1.59
N LEU A 51 -30.86 18.50 -2.33
CA LEU A 51 -32.22 18.37 -1.77
C LEU A 51 -32.96 17.06 -2.13
N ILE A 52 -32.28 16.05 -2.71
CA ILE A 52 -32.90 14.78 -3.12
C ILE A 52 -32.11 13.60 -2.53
N SER A 53 -32.36 13.27 -1.25
CA SER A 53 -32.39 11.89 -0.68
C SER A 53 -32.28 11.87 0.87
N PRO A 54 -33.37 11.67 1.63
CA PRO A 54 -33.28 11.25 3.03
C PRO A 54 -33.27 9.71 3.16
N PRO A 55 -32.30 9.08 3.87
CA PRO A 55 -32.27 7.63 4.06
C PRO A 55 -33.26 7.16 5.15
N GLN A 56 -34.21 6.31 4.77
CA GLN A 56 -35.25 5.65 5.60
C GLN A 56 -34.71 4.60 6.61
N ALA A 57 -33.49 4.73 7.13
CA ALA A 57 -32.85 3.70 7.95
C ALA A 57 -33.10 3.84 9.47
N ALA A 58 -33.93 4.79 9.92
CA ALA A 58 -34.09 5.09 11.35
C ALA A 58 -35.30 4.41 12.04
N ASN A 59 -36.22 3.74 11.31
CA ASN A 59 -37.50 3.29 11.86
C ASN A 59 -37.71 1.75 11.93
N ALA A 60 -36.68 0.92 11.70
CA ALA A 60 -36.83 -0.55 11.68
C ALA A 60 -35.87 -1.31 12.63
N ALA A 61 -35.36 -0.66 13.68
CA ALA A 61 -34.52 -1.31 14.69
C ALA A 61 -35.40 -1.90 15.82
N ASN A 62 -35.50 -3.24 15.86
CA ASN A 62 -36.11 -3.98 16.97
C ASN A 62 -35.05 -4.95 17.54
N ASP A 63 -35.04 -5.15 18.86
CA ASP A 63 -34.07 -6.00 19.57
C ASP A 63 -34.15 -7.49 19.18
N THR A 64 -35.21 -7.92 18.48
CA THR A 64 -35.29 -9.27 17.92
C THR A 64 -34.48 -9.48 16.64
N ASN A 65 -33.97 -8.41 16.02
CA ASN A 65 -33.39 -8.46 14.67
C ASN A 65 -31.99 -9.09 14.66
N PHE A 66 -31.72 -9.93 13.67
CA PHE A 66 -30.38 -10.43 13.38
C PHE A 66 -29.52 -9.37 12.70
N ILE A 67 -30.09 -8.61 11.75
CA ILE A 67 -29.45 -7.44 11.13
C ILE A 67 -30.28 -6.21 11.49
N ARG A 68 -29.73 -5.34 12.35
CA ARG A 68 -30.43 -4.13 12.80
C ARG A 68 -30.73 -3.22 11.61
N GLY A 69 -31.99 -2.81 11.48
CA GLY A 69 -32.47 -2.00 10.35
C GLY A 69 -32.80 -2.79 9.08
N GLY A 70 -32.69 -4.12 9.10
CA GLY A 70 -33.04 -4.99 7.97
C GLY A 70 -31.99 -5.00 6.87
N VAL A 71 -32.39 -5.47 5.69
CA VAL A 71 -31.55 -5.62 4.49
C VAL A 71 -32.31 -5.19 3.24
N ARG A 72 -31.59 -4.54 2.31
CA ARG A 72 -32.16 -4.03 1.05
C ARG A 72 -31.71 -4.84 -0.15
N SER A 73 -30.55 -5.49 -0.06
CA SER A 73 -29.94 -6.31 -1.11
C SER A 73 -29.27 -7.56 -0.55
N VAL A 74 -28.99 -8.55 -1.41
CA VAL A 74 -28.15 -9.71 -1.06
C VAL A 74 -26.75 -9.27 -0.60
N SER A 75 -26.23 -8.17 -1.14
CA SER A 75 -24.95 -7.60 -0.70
C SER A 75 -24.96 -7.19 0.77
N ASP A 76 -26.09 -6.70 1.30
CA ASP A 76 -26.19 -6.33 2.72
C ASP A 76 -26.11 -7.57 3.63
N ILE A 77 -26.71 -8.68 3.19
CA ILE A 77 -26.68 -9.97 3.88
C ILE A 77 -25.25 -10.52 3.89
N LEU A 78 -24.58 -10.52 2.73
CA LEU A 78 -23.18 -10.97 2.62
C LEU A 78 -22.24 -10.08 3.45
N ALA A 79 -22.47 -8.77 3.49
CA ALA A 79 -21.70 -7.86 4.33
C ALA A 79 -21.87 -8.17 5.82
N ALA A 80 -23.09 -8.45 6.30
CA ALA A 80 -23.33 -8.86 7.68
C ALA A 80 -22.64 -10.20 8.03
N TYR A 81 -22.67 -11.16 7.11
CA TYR A 81 -21.96 -12.44 7.25
C TYR A 81 -20.43 -12.22 7.34
N ASP A 82 -19.87 -11.40 6.46
CA ASP A 82 -18.42 -11.13 6.42
C ASP A 82 -17.94 -10.31 7.62
N GLN A 83 -18.77 -9.40 8.15
CA GLN A 83 -18.47 -8.67 9.38
C GLN A 83 -18.43 -9.61 10.60
N SER A 84 -19.41 -10.51 10.71
CA SER A 84 -19.43 -11.53 11.77
C SER A 84 -18.25 -12.49 11.64
N ALA A 85 -17.83 -12.85 10.41
CA ALA A 85 -16.61 -13.63 10.18
C ALA A 85 -15.33 -12.98 10.72
N ARG A 86 -15.32 -11.65 10.84
CA ARG A 86 -14.21 -10.86 11.41
C ARG A 86 -14.38 -10.61 12.91
N GLY A 87 -15.33 -11.29 13.56
CA GLY A 87 -15.62 -11.17 14.99
C GLY A 87 -16.57 -10.04 15.37
N ASN A 88 -17.17 -9.35 14.39
CA ASN A 88 -18.13 -8.29 14.66
C ASN A 88 -19.58 -8.80 14.50
N GLY A 89 -20.10 -9.37 15.58
CA GLY A 89 -21.44 -9.98 15.62
C GLY A 89 -21.41 -11.49 15.39
N ASP A 90 -22.59 -12.10 15.39
CA ASP A 90 -22.82 -13.56 15.41
C ASP A 90 -23.62 -14.08 14.21
N PHE A 91 -23.88 -13.22 13.22
CA PHE A 91 -24.71 -13.57 12.06
C PHE A 91 -24.14 -14.77 11.28
N LYS A 92 -22.82 -14.82 11.06
CA LYS A 92 -22.17 -15.95 10.41
C LYS A 92 -22.34 -17.23 11.24
N ASP A 93 -22.09 -17.15 12.54
CA ASP A 93 -22.22 -18.32 13.42
C ASP A 93 -23.67 -18.85 13.44
N ILE A 94 -24.65 -17.95 13.36
CA ILE A 94 -26.07 -18.32 13.22
C ILE A 94 -26.36 -19.02 11.89
N MET A 95 -25.84 -18.49 10.78
CA MET A 95 -26.03 -19.12 9.46
C MET A 95 -25.32 -20.47 9.36
N ASP A 96 -24.09 -20.56 9.85
CA ASP A 96 -23.32 -21.80 9.86
C ASP A 96 -24.00 -22.85 10.76
N TYR A 97 -24.49 -22.44 11.94
CA TYR A 97 -25.31 -23.30 12.80
C TYR A 97 -26.55 -23.79 12.06
N ALA A 98 -27.19 -22.93 11.28
CA ALA A 98 -28.31 -23.26 10.41
C ALA A 98 -27.95 -24.18 9.22
N GLY A 99 -26.66 -24.48 8.98
CA GLY A 99 -26.21 -25.21 7.80
C GLY A 99 -26.25 -24.38 6.52
N ILE A 100 -26.28 -23.06 6.63
CA ILE A 100 -26.34 -22.13 5.50
C ILE A 100 -24.96 -21.54 5.30
N THR A 101 -24.35 -21.84 4.16
CA THR A 101 -23.03 -21.34 3.80
C THR A 101 -23.13 -19.94 3.18
N ARG A 102 -22.01 -19.21 3.17
CA ARG A 102 -21.90 -17.94 2.44
C ARG A 102 -22.27 -18.07 0.96
N ALA A 103 -21.96 -19.21 0.33
CA ALA A 103 -22.29 -19.48 -1.07
C ALA A 103 -23.80 -19.63 -1.28
N ASP A 104 -24.51 -20.26 -0.33
CA ASP A 104 -25.97 -20.35 -0.36
C ASP A 104 -26.60 -18.95 -0.27
N LEU A 105 -26.05 -18.08 0.59
CA LEU A 105 -26.50 -16.69 0.73
C LEU A 105 -26.30 -15.86 -0.55
N GLN A 106 -25.23 -16.11 -1.30
CA GLN A 106 -24.94 -15.39 -2.54
C GLN A 106 -25.99 -15.68 -3.63
N ASN A 107 -26.63 -16.85 -3.59
CA ASN A 107 -27.62 -17.28 -4.57
C ASN A 107 -29.06 -16.91 -4.21
N LEU A 108 -29.24 -16.11 -3.16
CA LEU A 108 -30.56 -15.63 -2.73
C LEU A 108 -31.24 -14.78 -3.81
N GLN A 109 -32.56 -14.95 -3.94
CA GLN A 109 -33.40 -14.19 -4.86
C GLN A 109 -34.45 -13.39 -4.12
N GLU A 110 -34.77 -12.19 -4.60
CA GLU A 110 -35.82 -11.38 -3.99
C GLU A 110 -37.21 -12.00 -4.21
N GLY A 111 -38.01 -12.04 -3.15
CA GLY A 111 -39.35 -12.61 -3.18
C GLY A 111 -40.17 -12.29 -1.93
N THR A 112 -41.17 -13.10 -1.66
CA THR A 112 -42.06 -12.96 -0.50
C THR A 112 -42.28 -14.30 0.19
N VAL A 113 -42.48 -14.27 1.51
CA VAL A 113 -42.83 -15.45 2.31
C VAL A 113 -44.16 -15.20 3.00
N ASN A 114 -45.09 -16.14 2.88
CA ASN A 114 -46.34 -16.11 3.64
C ASN A 114 -46.20 -16.95 4.92
N SER A 115 -46.71 -16.45 6.06
CA SER A 115 -46.58 -17.12 7.37
C SER A 115 -47.15 -18.54 7.41
N VAL A 116 -48.10 -18.86 6.53
CA VAL A 116 -48.73 -20.18 6.39
C VAL A 116 -48.41 -20.86 5.06
N GLN A 117 -47.37 -20.41 4.34
CA GLN A 117 -46.94 -20.93 3.03
C GLN A 117 -46.79 -22.46 3.01
N PHE A 118 -46.42 -23.06 4.14
CA PHE A 118 -46.21 -24.50 4.29
C PHE A 118 -47.11 -25.11 5.39
N GLY A 119 -48.22 -24.44 5.70
CA GLY A 119 -49.16 -24.84 6.75
C GLY A 119 -48.71 -24.42 8.16
N ARG A 120 -49.42 -24.94 9.17
CA ARG A 120 -49.25 -24.60 10.60
C ARG A 120 -48.68 -25.74 11.46
N GLY A 121 -48.46 -26.91 10.86
CA GLY A 121 -47.93 -28.11 11.53
C GLY A 121 -46.41 -28.18 11.54
N SER A 122 -45.86 -29.39 11.49
CA SER A 122 -44.41 -29.65 11.57
C SER A 122 -43.56 -29.05 10.44
N GLY A 123 -44.17 -28.65 9.32
CA GLY A 123 -43.51 -27.99 8.18
C GLY A 123 -43.71 -26.47 8.12
N ALA A 124 -44.31 -25.86 9.15
CA ALA A 124 -44.60 -24.43 9.18
C ALA A 124 -43.33 -23.58 9.00
N VAL A 125 -43.49 -22.37 8.46
CA VAL A 125 -42.40 -21.40 8.40
C VAL A 125 -41.99 -21.03 9.82
N LEU A 126 -40.72 -21.23 10.16
CA LEU A 126 -40.10 -20.84 11.41
C LEU A 126 -39.34 -19.53 11.20
N THR A 127 -39.64 -18.51 12.01
CA THR A 127 -38.81 -17.31 12.11
C THR A 127 -37.85 -17.42 13.27
N TRP A 128 -36.60 -17.02 13.04
CA TRP A 128 -35.56 -16.98 14.04
C TRP A 128 -35.35 -15.55 14.53
N GLY A 129 -35.17 -15.36 15.83
CA GLY A 129 -34.95 -14.04 16.40
C GLY A 129 -34.38 -14.12 17.81
N ARG A 130 -33.92 -12.99 18.35
CA ARG A 130 -33.20 -12.96 19.64
C ARG A 130 -34.09 -13.03 20.88
N LEU A 131 -35.39 -12.71 20.75
CA LEU A 131 -36.30 -12.64 21.88
C LEU A 131 -37.18 -13.89 21.98
N HIS A 132 -37.29 -14.43 23.20
CA HIS A 132 -38.33 -15.38 23.60
C HIS A 132 -39.71 -14.73 23.51
N ARG A 133 -40.70 -15.41 22.93
CA ARG A 133 -42.06 -14.87 22.78
C ARG A 133 -43.16 -15.90 23.04
N PHE A 134 -42.92 -17.16 22.73
CA PHE A 134 -43.91 -18.23 22.87
C PHE A 134 -43.37 -19.40 23.68
N SER A 135 -44.27 -20.22 24.23
CA SER A 135 -43.89 -21.42 24.97
C SER A 135 -43.32 -22.51 24.04
N SER A 136 -42.57 -23.45 24.62
CA SER A 136 -42.11 -24.64 23.91
C SER A 136 -43.26 -25.51 23.38
N ALA A 137 -44.39 -25.55 24.10
CA ALA A 137 -45.61 -26.24 23.67
C ALA A 137 -46.22 -25.62 22.40
N GLN A 138 -45.98 -24.34 22.13
CA GLN A 138 -46.38 -23.66 20.89
C GLN A 138 -45.34 -23.82 19.77
N GLY A 139 -44.28 -24.59 19.99
CA GLY A 139 -43.24 -24.87 19.00
C GLY A 139 -42.07 -23.89 19.00
N GLU A 140 -41.90 -23.06 20.03
CA GLU A 140 -40.68 -22.26 20.18
C GLU A 140 -39.51 -23.13 20.65
N VAL A 141 -38.36 -22.97 19.99
CA VAL A 141 -37.12 -23.70 20.32
C VAL A 141 -36.00 -22.71 20.60
N LYS A 142 -35.33 -22.88 21.74
CA LYS A 142 -34.12 -22.14 22.12
C LYS A 142 -32.90 -22.77 21.46
N HIS A 143 -32.09 -21.95 20.80
CA HIS A 143 -30.82 -22.33 20.18
C HIS A 143 -29.69 -21.58 20.86
N THR A 144 -28.69 -22.33 21.34
CA THR A 144 -27.46 -21.78 21.93
C THR A 144 -26.31 -22.06 20.98
N ILE A 145 -25.77 -21.00 20.40
CA ILE A 145 -24.86 -21.03 19.27
C ILE A 145 -23.46 -20.67 19.78
N PRO A 146 -22.49 -21.60 19.70
CA PRO A 146 -21.13 -21.33 20.14
C PRO A 146 -20.45 -20.36 19.17
N LEU A 147 -19.80 -19.34 19.71
CA LEU A 147 -19.05 -18.34 18.94
C LEU A 147 -17.56 -18.70 18.92
N ALA A 148 -16.84 -18.18 17.92
CA ALA A 148 -15.41 -18.41 17.75
C ALA A 148 -14.56 -17.93 18.96
N ASN A 149 -15.04 -16.92 19.70
CA ASN A 149 -14.39 -16.36 20.88
C ASN A 149 -14.65 -17.15 22.19
N GLY A 150 -15.33 -18.30 22.11
CA GLY A 150 -15.63 -19.15 23.27
C GLY A 150 -16.89 -18.77 24.05
N THR A 151 -17.58 -17.69 23.68
CA THR A 151 -18.89 -17.32 24.25
C THR A 151 -20.04 -17.99 23.47
N THR A 152 -21.29 -17.73 23.88
CA THR A 152 -22.48 -18.27 23.19
C THR A 152 -23.45 -17.14 22.83
N SER A 153 -24.12 -17.28 21.68
CA SER A 153 -25.29 -16.48 21.31
C SER A 153 -26.56 -17.28 21.50
N THR A 154 -27.61 -16.67 22.03
CA THR A 154 -28.92 -17.31 22.20
C THR A 154 -29.93 -16.72 21.22
N VAL A 155 -30.55 -17.59 20.42
CA VAL A 155 -31.63 -17.22 19.49
C VAL A 155 -32.78 -18.22 19.60
N TYR A 156 -33.96 -17.85 19.13
CA TYR A 156 -35.17 -18.64 19.25
C TYR A 156 -35.82 -18.80 17.87
N SER A 157 -36.12 -20.03 17.47
CA SER A 157 -36.96 -20.30 16.30
C SER A 157 -38.40 -20.52 16.75
N LYS A 158 -39.36 -19.95 16.04
CA LYS A 158 -40.79 -20.06 16.37
C LYS A 158 -41.66 -20.07 15.12
N PRO A 159 -42.82 -20.73 15.13
CA PRO A 159 -43.75 -20.68 14.01
C PRO A 159 -44.18 -19.23 13.69
N LEU A 160 -43.93 -18.79 12.46
CA LEU A 160 -44.19 -17.42 12.01
C LEU A 160 -45.68 -17.06 12.06
N TRP A 161 -46.55 -18.03 11.80
CA TRP A 161 -48.01 -17.85 11.84
C TRP A 161 -48.55 -17.48 13.23
N LEU A 162 -47.80 -17.69 14.31
CA LEU A 162 -48.21 -17.26 15.66
C LEU A 162 -48.23 -15.73 15.82
N TYR A 163 -47.61 -14.99 14.90
CA TYR A 163 -47.69 -13.53 14.86
C TYR A 163 -48.96 -13.02 14.16
N ASP A 164 -49.74 -13.89 13.52
CA ASP A 164 -50.99 -13.51 12.87
C ASP A 164 -52.09 -13.26 13.92
N SER A 165 -52.53 -12.00 14.04
CA SER A 165 -53.46 -11.57 15.10
C SER A 165 -54.83 -11.09 14.61
N THR A 166 -54.97 -10.75 13.32
CA THR A 166 -56.24 -10.25 12.77
C THR A 166 -57.07 -11.40 12.20
N SER A 167 -58.39 -11.25 12.09
CA SER A 167 -59.25 -12.26 11.46
C SER A 167 -58.84 -12.62 10.02
N TYR A 168 -58.23 -11.68 9.29
CA TYR A 168 -57.70 -11.93 7.95
C TYR A 168 -56.39 -12.72 8.00
N THR A 169 -55.39 -12.24 8.76
CA THR A 169 -54.06 -12.87 8.80
C THR A 169 -54.09 -14.22 9.51
N THR A 170 -54.95 -14.41 10.51
CA THR A 170 -55.16 -15.72 11.13
C THR A 170 -55.69 -16.75 10.14
N ARG A 171 -56.46 -16.34 9.12
CA ARG A 171 -57.00 -17.23 8.08
C ARG A 171 -56.00 -17.45 6.93
N TYR A 172 -55.45 -16.36 6.38
CA TYR A 172 -54.69 -16.35 5.13
C TYR A 172 -53.17 -16.16 5.29
N GLY A 173 -52.71 -15.93 6.50
CA GLY A 173 -51.31 -15.60 6.83
C GLY A 173 -50.92 -14.16 6.49
N SER A 174 -49.84 -13.70 7.11
CA SER A 174 -49.16 -12.45 6.78
C SER A 174 -48.07 -12.71 5.73
N THR A 175 -47.91 -11.78 4.79
CA THR A 175 -46.89 -11.88 3.73
C THR A 175 -45.76 -10.89 3.98
N TYR A 176 -44.53 -11.39 4.02
CA TYR A 176 -43.31 -10.63 4.33
C TYR A 176 -42.40 -10.57 3.10
N LYS A 177 -41.74 -9.43 2.88
CA LYS A 177 -40.70 -9.34 1.84
C LYS A 177 -39.43 -10.02 2.34
N ALA A 178 -38.81 -10.84 1.49
CA ALA A 178 -37.64 -11.62 1.87
C ALA A 178 -36.72 -11.88 0.68
N PHE A 179 -35.50 -12.31 0.99
CA PHE A 179 -34.62 -12.96 0.05
C PHE A 179 -34.70 -14.46 0.27
N VAL A 180 -35.12 -15.23 -0.74
CA VAL A 180 -35.42 -16.66 -0.66
C VAL A 180 -34.32 -17.46 -1.35
N GLY A 181 -33.96 -18.60 -0.79
CA GLY A 181 -32.97 -19.50 -1.38
C GLY A 181 -33.08 -20.93 -0.86
N TRP A 182 -32.03 -21.70 -1.15
CA TRP A 182 -31.94 -23.11 -0.83
C TRP A 182 -30.51 -23.47 -0.44
N SER A 183 -30.36 -24.31 0.58
CA SER A 183 -29.07 -24.89 0.99
C SER A 183 -29.18 -26.43 0.97
N PRO A 184 -28.12 -27.15 0.56
CA PRO A 184 -28.07 -28.62 0.64
C PRO A 184 -28.32 -29.17 2.04
N ALA A 185 -27.94 -28.44 3.10
CA ALA A 185 -27.99 -28.94 4.47
C ALA A 185 -29.37 -28.76 5.13
N ILE A 186 -30.05 -27.62 4.88
CA ILE A 186 -31.32 -27.29 5.55
C ILE A 186 -32.53 -27.21 4.60
N GLY A 187 -32.29 -27.20 3.29
CA GLY A 187 -33.30 -27.04 2.27
C GLY A 187 -33.71 -25.59 2.09
N TRP A 188 -35.02 -25.35 1.97
CA TRP A 188 -35.57 -24.01 1.78
C TRP A 188 -35.27 -23.11 2.98
N PHE A 189 -34.81 -21.89 2.70
CA PHE A 189 -34.65 -20.84 3.70
C PHE A 189 -34.89 -19.46 3.08
N ALA A 190 -35.09 -18.45 3.92
CA ALA A 190 -35.17 -17.06 3.49
C ALA A 190 -34.63 -16.10 4.55
N ILE A 191 -34.27 -14.88 4.14
CA ILE A 191 -33.88 -13.78 5.02
C ILE A 191 -34.90 -12.65 4.88
N SER A 192 -35.58 -12.30 5.96
CA SER A 192 -36.57 -11.22 5.96
C SER A 192 -35.93 -9.86 5.72
N LYS A 193 -36.52 -9.04 4.83
CA LYS A 193 -35.97 -7.72 4.49
C LYS A 193 -36.06 -6.72 5.65
N ASP A 194 -37.10 -6.77 6.46
CA ASP A 194 -37.35 -5.73 7.46
C ASP A 194 -36.47 -5.88 8.72
N CYS A 195 -36.00 -7.09 9.00
CA CYS A 195 -35.28 -7.41 10.24
C CYS A 195 -34.01 -8.25 10.05
N GLY A 196 -33.73 -8.73 8.84
CA GLY A 196 -32.62 -9.65 8.56
C GLY A 196 -32.74 -11.01 9.24
N ASN A 197 -33.93 -11.34 9.79
CA ASN A 197 -34.14 -12.60 10.48
C ASN A 197 -34.20 -13.77 9.51
N LEU A 198 -33.67 -14.91 9.96
CA LEU A 198 -33.70 -16.17 9.23
C LEU A 198 -35.10 -16.80 9.30
N LEU A 199 -35.57 -17.28 8.15
CA LEU A 199 -36.78 -18.08 7.98
C LEU A 199 -36.40 -19.46 7.44
N THR A 200 -36.99 -20.51 8.01
CA THR A 200 -36.68 -21.92 7.66
C THR A 200 -37.93 -22.78 7.79
N GLN A 201 -37.90 -24.01 7.26
CA GLN A 201 -38.93 -25.03 7.55
C GLN A 201 -38.47 -26.07 8.57
N LYS A 202 -37.17 -26.10 8.87
CA LYS A 202 -36.53 -27.08 9.73
C LYS A 202 -35.52 -26.36 10.62
N THR A 203 -35.26 -26.91 11.77
CA THR A 203 -34.09 -26.54 12.58
C THR A 203 -32.97 -27.54 12.31
N PRO A 204 -31.69 -27.13 12.39
CA PRO A 204 -30.56 -28.05 12.36
C PRO A 204 -30.71 -29.14 13.42
N LYS A 205 -30.45 -30.39 13.05
CA LYS A 205 -30.22 -31.50 14.01
C LYS A 205 -28.83 -32.13 13.84
N PRO A 206 -27.72 -31.41 14.10
CA PRO A 206 -26.39 -32.04 14.17
C PRO A 206 -26.16 -32.63 15.57
N SER A 207 -26.49 -33.91 15.81
CA SER A 207 -26.32 -34.49 17.16
C SER A 207 -24.86 -34.74 17.54
N PRO A 208 -24.44 -34.49 18.80
CA PRO A 208 -23.18 -34.99 19.33
C PRO A 208 -23.17 -36.51 19.28
N SER A 209 -22.01 -37.11 19.04
CA SER A 209 -21.88 -38.55 18.98
C SER A 209 -20.45 -38.99 19.24
N GLY A 210 -20.29 -40.29 19.41
CA GLY A 210 -19.00 -40.92 19.54
C GLY A 210 -19.15 -42.41 19.81
N ARG A 211 -18.03 -43.10 19.90
CA ARG A 211 -18.02 -44.56 20.04
C ARG A 211 -16.78 -45.04 20.76
N ILE A 212 -16.96 -45.98 21.69
CA ILE A 212 -15.88 -46.86 22.16
C ILE A 212 -15.55 -47.84 21.04
N LEU A 213 -14.29 -47.84 20.59
CA LEU A 213 -13.81 -48.70 19.51
C LEU A 213 -13.10 -49.93 20.05
N THR A 214 -12.19 -49.73 21.01
CA THR A 214 -11.39 -50.80 21.59
C THR A 214 -11.38 -50.69 23.11
N THR A 215 -11.41 -51.84 23.77
CA THR A 215 -11.16 -51.97 25.20
C THR A 215 -10.19 -53.12 25.32
N ASP A 216 -8.95 -52.80 25.69
CA ASP A 216 -7.92 -53.80 25.94
C ASP A 216 -7.50 -53.77 27.41
N CYS A 217 -6.30 -54.26 27.73
CA CYS A 217 -5.83 -54.38 29.12
C CYS A 217 -4.98 -53.20 29.57
N GLN A 218 -4.75 -52.23 28.68
CA GLN A 218 -4.05 -50.99 28.95
C GLN A 218 -5.03 -49.82 28.95
N SER A 219 -5.94 -49.76 27.98
CA SER A 219 -6.81 -48.60 27.78
C SER A 219 -8.16 -48.90 27.13
N VAL A 220 -9.09 -47.98 27.34
CA VAL A 220 -10.31 -47.82 26.56
C VAL A 220 -10.07 -46.72 25.53
N SER A 221 -10.20 -47.05 24.25
CA SER A 221 -9.96 -46.10 23.15
C SER A 221 -11.19 -45.96 22.25
N GLY A 222 -11.39 -44.76 21.75
CA GLY A 222 -12.55 -44.41 20.94
C GLY A 222 -12.46 -42.98 20.43
N TYR A 223 -13.57 -42.46 19.93
CA TYR A 223 -13.69 -41.05 19.53
C TYR A 223 -14.98 -40.44 20.05
N ALA A 224 -14.98 -39.12 20.23
CA ALA A 224 -16.17 -38.35 20.57
C ALA A 224 -16.11 -36.98 19.89
N TYR A 225 -17.26 -36.44 19.47
CA TYR A 225 -17.34 -35.17 18.78
C TYR A 225 -18.71 -34.50 18.97
N ASP A 226 -18.72 -33.17 18.91
CA ASP A 226 -19.92 -32.37 18.73
C ASP A 226 -20.00 -31.97 17.25
N ALA A 227 -21.04 -32.43 16.54
CA ALA A 227 -21.18 -32.20 15.11
C ALA A 227 -21.27 -30.71 14.74
N ARG A 228 -21.59 -29.82 15.70
CA ARG A 228 -21.57 -28.36 15.49
C ARG A 228 -20.14 -27.80 15.40
N ARG A 229 -19.15 -28.47 16.01
CA ARG A 229 -17.75 -28.04 16.07
C ARG A 229 -16.81 -29.25 16.10
N LEU A 230 -16.54 -29.83 14.94
CA LEU A 230 -15.65 -30.99 14.82
C LEU A 230 -14.20 -30.74 15.30
N SER A 231 -13.76 -29.48 15.37
CA SER A 231 -12.44 -29.12 15.90
C SER A 231 -12.42 -28.83 17.41
N ALA A 232 -13.56 -28.99 18.10
CA ALA A 232 -13.64 -28.79 19.54
C ALA A 232 -13.43 -30.13 20.27
N LYS A 233 -12.63 -30.07 21.33
CA LYS A 233 -12.39 -31.19 22.24
C LYS A 233 -13.58 -31.32 23.21
N VAL A 234 -14.09 -32.53 23.38
CA VAL A 234 -15.23 -32.83 24.27
C VAL A 234 -14.77 -33.64 25.47
N GLN A 235 -15.48 -33.50 26.59
CA GLN A 235 -15.21 -34.28 27.79
C GLN A 235 -15.84 -35.67 27.68
N VAL A 236 -15.11 -36.68 28.13
CA VAL A 236 -15.51 -38.08 28.16
C VAL A 236 -15.39 -38.59 29.60
N TYR A 237 -16.41 -39.33 30.04
CA TYR A 237 -16.40 -40.06 31.30
C TYR A 237 -16.57 -41.55 31.01
N LEU A 238 -15.91 -42.37 31.82
CA LEU A 238 -16.08 -43.82 31.83
C LEU A 238 -16.78 -44.25 33.11
N TYR A 239 -17.64 -45.25 33.02
CA TYR A 239 -18.29 -45.90 34.16
C TYR A 239 -17.94 -47.38 34.13
N PHE A 240 -17.32 -47.87 35.20
CA PHE A 240 -16.85 -49.25 35.30
C PHE A 240 -17.82 -50.11 36.12
N GLY A 241 -17.98 -51.37 35.69
CA GLY A 241 -18.77 -52.40 36.35
C GLY A 241 -20.27 -52.32 36.05
N GLU A 242 -20.85 -51.12 36.17
CA GLU A 242 -22.29 -50.88 35.98
C GLU A 242 -22.53 -49.68 35.02
N PRO A 243 -23.74 -49.56 34.45
CA PRO A 243 -24.08 -48.45 33.56
C PRO A 243 -23.96 -47.04 34.19
N PRO A 244 -23.94 -45.98 33.37
CA PRO A 244 -23.81 -44.61 33.86
C PRO A 244 -24.88 -44.22 34.89
N GLY A 245 -24.44 -43.64 36.01
CA GLY A 245 -25.30 -43.28 37.15
C GLY A 245 -25.29 -44.28 38.31
N ILE A 246 -24.78 -45.50 38.09
CA ILE A 246 -24.59 -46.54 39.12
C ILE A 246 -23.12 -46.94 39.22
N GLY A 247 -22.47 -47.16 38.07
CA GLY A 247 -21.08 -47.61 38.01
C GLY A 247 -20.07 -46.62 38.53
N GLU A 248 -18.86 -47.11 38.79
CA GLU A 248 -17.79 -46.27 39.28
C GLU A 248 -17.32 -45.31 38.18
N GLN A 249 -17.53 -44.02 38.39
CA GLN A 249 -17.20 -42.97 37.43
C GLN A 249 -15.70 -42.63 37.45
N ALA A 250 -15.12 -42.48 36.26
CA ALA A 250 -13.79 -41.92 36.05
C ALA A 250 -13.83 -40.81 34.99
N GLY A 251 -13.11 -39.72 35.23
CA GLY A 251 -13.06 -38.54 34.36
C GLY A 251 -13.35 -37.24 35.11
N PRO A 252 -13.49 -36.10 34.40
CA PRO A 252 -13.52 -35.98 32.94
C PRO A 252 -12.15 -36.21 32.29
N TYR A 253 -12.14 -36.96 31.20
CA TYR A 253 -11.02 -37.04 30.26
C TYR A 253 -11.32 -36.18 29.04
N LEU A 254 -10.30 -35.60 28.42
CA LEU A 254 -10.48 -34.81 27.21
C LEU A 254 -10.22 -35.69 25.99
N ALA A 255 -11.13 -35.72 25.03
CA ALA A 255 -10.85 -36.28 23.72
C ALA A 255 -9.98 -35.30 22.93
N ASP A 256 -8.69 -35.60 22.79
CA ASP A 256 -7.70 -34.70 22.20
C ASP A 256 -6.69 -35.36 21.25
N GLN A 257 -6.80 -36.67 21.05
CA GLN A 257 -5.92 -37.41 20.15
C GLN A 257 -6.40 -37.25 18.70
N ALA A 258 -5.47 -37.14 17.75
CA ALA A 258 -5.83 -37.00 16.33
C ALA A 258 -6.38 -38.30 15.72
N VAL A 259 -6.17 -39.46 16.37
CA VAL A 259 -6.60 -40.78 15.92
C VAL A 259 -7.08 -41.57 17.15
N PRO A 260 -8.15 -42.37 17.06
CA PRO A 260 -9.04 -42.55 15.91
C PRO A 260 -9.91 -41.31 15.63
N MET A 261 -10.15 -41.00 14.35
CA MET A 261 -11.00 -39.87 13.93
C MET A 261 -12.46 -40.28 13.82
N SER A 262 -13.39 -39.32 13.96
CA SER A 262 -14.81 -39.58 13.71
C SER A 262 -15.09 -39.85 12.23
N PRO A 263 -16.17 -40.59 11.89
CA PRO A 263 -16.59 -40.84 10.51
C PRO A 263 -16.85 -39.58 9.68
N GLN A 264 -17.05 -38.41 10.32
CA GLN A 264 -17.36 -37.14 9.68
C GLN A 264 -16.12 -36.34 9.25
N GLY A 265 -14.90 -36.90 9.37
CA GLY A 265 -13.68 -36.22 8.92
C GLY A 265 -13.19 -35.12 9.88
N GLY A 266 -13.37 -35.34 11.19
CA GLY A 266 -12.95 -34.45 12.27
C GLY A 266 -13.16 -35.12 13.64
N GLY A 267 -13.32 -34.34 14.71
CA GLY A 267 -13.43 -34.87 16.08
C GLY A 267 -12.08 -35.34 16.63
N TYR A 268 -12.08 -35.77 17.89
CA TYR A 268 -10.87 -36.25 18.55
C TYR A 268 -11.07 -37.65 19.10
N GLY A 269 -10.01 -38.43 18.97
CA GLY A 269 -9.84 -39.70 19.66
C GLY A 269 -9.53 -39.51 21.14
N PHE A 270 -9.73 -40.57 21.90
CA PHE A 270 -9.27 -40.69 23.27
C PHE A 270 -8.67 -42.08 23.48
N SER A 271 -7.72 -42.17 24.40
CA SER A 271 -7.18 -43.44 24.90
C SER A 271 -6.95 -43.30 26.40
N ILE A 272 -7.86 -43.86 27.18
CA ILE A 272 -7.96 -43.65 28.63
C ILE A 272 -7.42 -44.90 29.34
N PRO A 273 -6.41 -44.79 30.23
CA PRO A 273 -5.82 -45.94 30.88
C PRO A 273 -6.79 -46.61 31.85
N ILE A 274 -6.75 -47.94 31.91
CA ILE A 274 -7.60 -48.73 32.81
C ILE A 274 -6.98 -48.79 34.22
N PRO A 275 -7.73 -48.44 35.28
CA PRO A 275 -7.26 -48.56 36.67
C PRO A 275 -6.82 -49.98 37.04
N ASN A 276 -5.75 -50.11 37.82
CA ASN A 276 -5.15 -51.40 38.21
C ASN A 276 -6.16 -52.39 38.79
N LYS A 277 -7.10 -51.92 39.62
CA LYS A 277 -8.11 -52.77 40.26
C LYS A 277 -9.02 -53.51 39.28
N PHE A 278 -9.33 -52.92 38.13
CA PHE A 278 -10.15 -53.56 37.11
C PHE A 278 -9.32 -54.52 36.25
N ARG A 279 -8.02 -54.24 36.06
CA ARG A 279 -7.07 -55.14 35.38
C ARG A 279 -6.78 -56.41 36.20
N GLN A 280 -6.66 -56.26 37.51
CA GLN A 280 -6.39 -57.33 38.47
C GLN A 280 -7.66 -58.04 38.95
N SER A 281 -8.84 -57.65 38.46
CA SER A 281 -10.10 -58.28 38.83
C SER A 281 -10.14 -59.72 38.31
N GLY A 282 -10.50 -60.66 39.19
CA GLY A 282 -10.75 -62.06 38.81
C GLY A 282 -11.99 -62.26 37.92
N LYS A 283 -12.76 -61.19 37.65
CA LYS A 283 -13.94 -61.18 36.77
C LYS A 283 -13.80 -60.12 35.69
N ALA A 284 -14.39 -60.37 34.52
CA ALA A 284 -14.50 -59.37 33.47
C ALA A 284 -15.31 -58.16 33.98
N THR A 285 -14.92 -56.96 33.56
CA THR A 285 -15.55 -55.71 33.99
C THR A 285 -16.05 -54.95 32.78
N ASP A 286 -17.35 -54.67 32.73
CA ASP A 286 -17.92 -53.82 31.68
C ASP A 286 -17.52 -52.36 31.88
N VAL A 287 -17.35 -51.63 30.78
CA VAL A 287 -17.06 -50.20 30.79
C VAL A 287 -17.98 -49.47 29.84
N TYR A 288 -18.63 -48.42 30.33
CA TYR A 288 -19.56 -47.59 29.58
C TYR A 288 -18.97 -46.19 29.39
N GLY A 289 -19.04 -45.66 28.19
CA GLY A 289 -18.56 -44.32 27.88
C GLY A 289 -19.71 -43.34 27.74
N VAL A 290 -19.55 -42.13 28.29
CA VAL A 290 -20.43 -41.00 27.99
C VAL A 290 -19.59 -39.78 27.64
N MET A 291 -20.09 -38.93 26.75
CA MET A 291 -19.52 -37.61 26.50
C MET A 291 -20.43 -36.50 27.06
N VAL A 292 -19.83 -35.36 27.36
CA VAL A 292 -20.55 -34.11 27.63
C VAL A 292 -20.50 -33.25 26.36
N PRO A 293 -21.65 -32.96 25.73
CA PRO A 293 -21.71 -32.04 24.60
C PRO A 293 -21.23 -30.64 24.95
N LEU A 294 -20.84 -29.86 23.94
CA LEU A 294 -20.58 -28.43 24.19
C LEU A 294 -21.86 -27.73 24.67
N PRO A 295 -21.75 -26.64 25.44
CA PRO A 295 -22.91 -25.90 25.92
C PRO A 295 -23.95 -25.63 24.82
N GLY A 296 -25.23 -25.82 25.15
CA GLY A 296 -26.34 -25.54 24.24
C GLY A 296 -27.18 -26.73 23.77
N TRP A 297 -26.91 -27.94 24.26
CA TRP A 297 -27.81 -29.08 24.12
C TRP A 297 -28.80 -29.17 25.29
N SER A 298 -29.98 -29.75 25.02
CA SER A 298 -30.97 -30.08 26.05
C SER A 298 -30.59 -31.31 26.88
N GLU A 299 -29.78 -32.20 26.31
CA GLU A 299 -29.25 -33.38 26.99
C GLU A 299 -27.89 -33.07 27.64
N GLY A 300 -27.74 -33.44 28.92
CA GLY A 300 -26.50 -33.19 29.67
C GLY A 300 -25.34 -34.13 29.31
N THR A 301 -25.63 -35.32 28.78
CA THR A 301 -24.64 -36.33 28.38
C THR A 301 -25.15 -37.16 27.19
N VAL A 302 -24.22 -37.73 26.41
CA VAL A 302 -24.51 -38.63 25.29
C VAL A 302 -23.72 -39.94 25.45
N GLN A 303 -24.38 -41.09 25.27
CA GLN A 303 -23.77 -42.41 25.40
C GLN A 303 -22.86 -42.74 24.21
N LEU A 304 -21.65 -43.25 24.50
CA LEU A 304 -20.63 -43.67 23.52
C LEU A 304 -20.60 -45.19 23.29
N GLY A 305 -21.50 -45.92 23.95
CA GLY A 305 -21.53 -47.38 23.96
C GLY A 305 -20.71 -47.99 25.10
N ALA A 306 -20.50 -49.31 25.01
CA ALA A 306 -19.83 -50.10 26.03
C ALA A 306 -18.70 -50.95 25.46
N GLY A 307 -17.74 -51.30 26.31
CA GLY A 307 -16.70 -52.29 26.08
C GLY A 307 -16.55 -53.20 27.30
N GLN A 308 -15.65 -54.19 27.23
CA GLN A 308 -15.42 -55.11 28.33
C GLN A 308 -13.92 -55.35 28.54
N ILE A 309 -13.50 -55.26 29.80
CA ILE A 309 -12.14 -55.54 30.25
C ILE A 309 -12.08 -57.03 30.65
N PRO A 310 -11.19 -57.84 30.06
CA PRO A 310 -11.04 -59.25 30.43
C PRO A 310 -10.59 -59.45 31.89
N ALA A 311 -10.98 -60.59 32.49
CA ALA A 311 -10.52 -60.99 33.82
C ALA A 311 -8.99 -61.21 33.85
N ASN A 312 -8.35 -60.81 34.95
CA ASN A 312 -6.91 -60.99 35.21
C ASN A 312 -6.00 -60.52 34.08
N CYS A 313 -6.35 -59.43 33.40
CA CYS A 313 -5.61 -59.05 32.23
C CYS A 313 -4.28 -58.35 32.53
N GLN A 314 -3.20 -58.85 31.93
CA GLN A 314 -1.85 -58.30 32.05
C GLN A 314 -1.49 -57.51 30.77
N PRO A 315 -0.96 -56.27 30.90
CA PRO A 315 -0.49 -55.53 29.74
C PRO A 315 0.75 -56.20 29.12
N PRO A 316 0.90 -56.21 27.78
CA PRO A 316 2.10 -56.73 27.13
C PRO A 316 3.35 -55.92 27.53
N ALA A 317 4.51 -56.58 27.56
CA ALA A 317 5.77 -55.95 27.92
C ALA A 317 6.13 -54.82 26.93
N PRO A 318 6.64 -53.67 27.40
CA PRO A 318 6.94 -52.53 26.52
C PRO A 318 8.09 -52.86 25.55
N THR A 319 7.81 -52.82 24.26
CA THR A 319 8.79 -53.07 23.19
C THR A 319 9.70 -51.84 22.98
N PRO A 320 11.04 -52.01 22.84
CA PRO A 320 11.94 -50.91 22.48
C PRO A 320 11.53 -50.33 21.12
N THR A 321 11.45 -48.99 21.04
CA THR A 321 11.12 -48.28 19.79
C THR A 321 12.08 -47.13 19.55
N ALA A 322 12.48 -46.96 18.30
CA ALA A 322 13.34 -45.86 17.87
C ALA A 322 12.85 -45.33 16.51
N ALA A 323 12.67 -44.02 16.41
CA ALA A 323 12.20 -43.37 15.20
C ALA A 323 12.93 -42.05 15.00
N CYS A 324 13.18 -41.70 13.75
CA CYS A 324 13.55 -40.35 13.39
C CYS A 324 12.31 -39.44 13.47
N ALA A 325 12.36 -38.44 14.36
CA ALA A 325 11.24 -37.59 14.73
C ALA A 325 11.12 -36.34 13.85
N GLY A 326 12.24 -35.88 13.27
CA GLY A 326 12.22 -34.77 12.31
C GLY A 326 13.61 -34.29 11.89
N LEU A 327 13.63 -33.59 10.76
CA LEU A 327 14.79 -32.85 10.25
C LEU A 327 14.37 -31.44 9.87
N ASN A 328 14.97 -30.43 10.52
CA ASN A 328 14.68 -29.03 10.25
C ASN A 328 15.91 -28.31 9.67
N PRO A 329 15.81 -27.69 8.48
CA PRO A 329 16.88 -26.87 7.94
C PRO A 329 16.83 -25.46 8.54
N VAL A 330 18.00 -24.94 8.92
CA VAL A 330 18.18 -23.56 9.39
C VAL A 330 19.04 -22.82 8.37
N VAL A 331 18.41 -21.90 7.63
CA VAL A 331 19.07 -21.08 6.61
C VAL A 331 19.88 -19.97 7.29
N ILE A 332 21.15 -19.85 6.92
CA ILE A 332 22.08 -18.83 7.44
C ILE A 332 22.15 -17.65 6.46
N ASP A 333 22.35 -17.96 5.18
CA ASP A 333 22.24 -17.01 4.07
C ASP A 333 21.79 -17.72 2.79
N ARG A 334 21.85 -17.04 1.64
CA ARG A 334 21.43 -17.59 0.34
C ARG A 334 22.03 -18.97 0.05
N THR A 335 23.30 -19.17 0.40
CA THR A 335 24.11 -20.33 0.01
C THR A 335 24.46 -21.25 1.17
N ARG A 336 24.23 -20.82 2.41
CA ARG A 336 24.65 -21.55 3.62
C ARG A 336 23.46 -21.90 4.50
N PHE A 337 23.44 -23.15 4.97
CA PHE A 337 22.44 -23.65 5.91
C PHE A 337 23.03 -24.74 6.79
N ARG A 338 22.34 -25.04 7.89
CA ARG A 338 22.63 -26.17 8.78
C ARG A 338 21.38 -27.02 8.98
N LEU A 339 21.53 -28.25 9.43
CA LEU A 339 20.44 -29.20 9.64
C LEU A 339 20.34 -29.57 11.12
N ASN A 340 19.14 -29.52 11.68
CA ASN A 340 18.86 -29.97 13.04
C ASN A 340 18.02 -31.24 12.99
N ALA A 341 18.57 -32.38 13.44
CA ALA A 341 17.88 -33.65 13.52
C ALA A 341 17.33 -33.92 14.93
N GLN A 342 16.20 -34.61 14.99
CA GLN A 342 15.60 -35.09 16.24
C GLN A 342 15.28 -36.59 16.14
N ALA A 343 15.72 -37.35 17.14
CA ALA A 343 15.39 -38.75 17.34
C ALA A 343 14.41 -38.93 18.49
N LEU A 344 13.53 -39.93 18.37
CA LEU A 344 12.68 -40.41 19.45
C LEU A 344 13.07 -41.84 19.79
N VAL A 345 13.52 -42.08 21.01
CA VAL A 345 13.83 -43.41 21.53
C VAL A 345 13.01 -43.67 22.80
N LYS A 346 12.39 -44.85 22.90
CA LYS A 346 11.60 -45.27 24.06
C LYS A 346 11.94 -46.70 24.45
N ASN A 347 11.61 -47.04 25.70
CA ASN A 347 11.68 -48.42 26.23
C ASN A 347 13.07 -49.07 26.07
N GLY A 348 14.15 -48.29 26.29
CA GLY A 348 15.53 -48.80 26.29
C GLY A 348 16.28 -48.74 24.96
N ALA A 349 15.65 -48.30 23.87
CA ALA A 349 16.37 -48.05 22.62
C ALA A 349 17.36 -46.88 22.75
N LYS A 350 18.46 -46.91 21.97
CA LYS A 350 19.53 -45.91 22.02
C LYS A 350 19.85 -45.36 20.62
N VAL A 351 20.23 -44.09 20.56
CA VAL A 351 20.83 -43.45 19.38
C VAL A 351 22.33 -43.75 19.35
N LEU A 352 22.89 -44.04 18.17
CA LEU A 352 24.31 -44.36 17.97
C LEU A 352 25.02 -43.30 17.12
N SER A 353 24.44 -42.93 15.97
CA SER A 353 25.00 -41.90 15.09
C SER A 353 23.96 -41.28 14.16
N TYR A 354 24.32 -40.14 13.57
CA TYR A 354 23.55 -39.41 12.57
C TYR A 354 24.37 -39.26 11.29
N LEU A 355 23.77 -39.57 10.14
CA LEU A 355 24.34 -39.32 8.82
C LEU A 355 23.46 -38.32 8.08
N PHE A 356 23.91 -37.08 7.98
CA PHE A 356 23.26 -36.04 7.19
C PHE A 356 23.71 -36.14 5.74
N VAL A 357 22.78 -36.13 4.81
CA VAL A 357 23.03 -36.19 3.36
C VAL A 357 22.25 -35.10 2.67
N VAL A 358 22.88 -34.39 1.73
CA VAL A 358 22.22 -33.42 0.85
C VAL A 358 22.38 -33.88 -0.58
N LYS A 359 21.27 -33.99 -1.30
CA LYS A 359 21.21 -34.39 -2.70
C LYS A 359 20.69 -33.25 -3.58
N ASP A 360 21.20 -33.14 -4.80
CA ASP A 360 20.63 -32.26 -5.82
C ASP A 360 19.32 -32.83 -6.40
N SER A 361 18.72 -32.11 -7.35
CA SER A 361 17.48 -32.51 -8.02
C SER A 361 17.60 -33.79 -8.85
N ASN A 362 18.82 -34.20 -9.21
CA ASN A 362 19.10 -35.44 -9.93
C ASN A 362 19.39 -36.61 -8.96
N GLY A 363 19.30 -36.38 -7.65
CA GLY A 363 19.57 -37.37 -6.61
C GLY A 363 21.07 -37.58 -6.32
N LYS A 364 21.97 -36.78 -6.92
CA LYS A 364 23.41 -36.86 -6.64
C LYS A 364 23.72 -36.24 -5.29
N ILE A 365 24.51 -36.94 -4.48
CA ILE A 365 24.98 -36.43 -3.18
C ILE A 365 25.94 -35.25 -3.43
N VAL A 366 25.57 -34.07 -2.93
CA VAL A 366 26.37 -32.83 -2.99
C VAL A 366 27.00 -32.47 -1.63
N GLY A 367 26.60 -33.16 -0.56
CA GLY A 367 27.21 -33.03 0.76
C GLY A 367 26.80 -34.17 1.68
N SER A 368 27.71 -34.60 2.56
CA SER A 368 27.43 -35.62 3.57
C SER A 368 28.26 -35.36 4.83
N GLN A 369 27.69 -35.59 6.02
CA GLN A 369 28.36 -35.43 7.31
C GLN A 369 27.86 -36.50 8.30
N GLU A 370 28.77 -37.21 8.97
CA GLU A 370 28.43 -38.21 10.00
C GLU A 370 28.85 -37.72 11.39
N PHE A 371 28.00 -37.95 12.38
CA PHE A 371 28.23 -37.60 13.79
C PHE A 371 27.95 -38.80 14.68
N ILE A 372 28.95 -39.26 15.43
CA ILE A 372 28.76 -40.29 16.45
C ILE A 372 28.25 -39.59 17.71
N SER A 373 26.99 -39.81 18.05
CA SER A 373 26.30 -39.10 19.13
C SER A 373 25.13 -39.93 19.65
N SER A 374 25.05 -40.07 20.97
CA SER A 374 23.92 -40.68 21.65
C SER A 374 22.83 -39.67 22.05
N ASN A 375 23.03 -38.39 21.75
CA ASN A 375 22.06 -37.34 22.05
C ASN A 375 20.82 -37.49 21.14
N PRO A 376 19.59 -37.40 21.67
CA PRO A 376 18.37 -37.37 20.85
C PRO A 376 18.25 -36.17 19.90
N GLN A 377 19.11 -35.16 20.02
CA GLN A 377 19.20 -34.05 19.08
C GLN A 377 20.64 -33.90 18.58
N GLN A 378 20.78 -33.60 17.28
CA GLN A 378 22.08 -33.37 16.66
C GLN A 378 21.99 -32.27 15.61
N GLU A 379 22.93 -31.33 15.64
CA GLU A 379 23.11 -30.31 14.61
C GLU A 379 24.24 -30.72 13.65
N SER A 380 24.06 -30.44 12.37
CA SER A 380 25.13 -30.57 11.37
C SER A 380 26.07 -29.37 11.41
N ASN A 381 27.25 -29.51 10.81
CA ASN A 381 28.05 -28.36 10.39
C ASN A 381 27.36 -27.65 9.21
N ILE A 382 27.84 -26.44 8.90
CA ILE A 382 27.29 -25.64 7.80
C ILE A 382 27.54 -26.34 6.46
N PHE A 383 26.48 -26.52 5.67
CA PHE A 383 26.54 -26.85 4.25
C PHE A 383 26.58 -25.54 3.43
N ALA A 384 27.44 -25.49 2.42
CA ALA A 384 27.56 -24.35 1.50
C ALA A 384 27.30 -24.81 0.05
N LEU A 385 26.22 -24.31 -0.56
CA LEU A 385 25.79 -24.63 -1.92
C LEU A 385 25.57 -23.34 -2.71
N ASN A 386 26.35 -23.14 -3.78
CA ASN A 386 26.32 -21.90 -4.57
C ASN A 386 25.28 -21.92 -5.70
N ALA A 387 25.02 -23.11 -6.26
CA ALA A 387 24.12 -23.27 -7.40
C ALA A 387 22.66 -23.12 -6.95
N PRO A 388 21.85 -22.32 -7.67
CA PRO A 388 20.44 -22.19 -7.36
C PRO A 388 19.69 -23.47 -7.72
N GLY A 389 18.68 -23.80 -6.92
CA GLY A 389 17.87 -25.00 -7.12
C GLY A 389 17.31 -25.55 -5.82
N THR A 390 16.50 -26.59 -5.96
CA THR A 390 15.94 -27.33 -4.83
C THR A 390 16.79 -28.57 -4.58
N TYR A 391 17.27 -28.68 -3.35
CA TYR A 391 18.04 -29.81 -2.83
C TYR A 391 17.17 -30.59 -1.86
N THR A 392 17.46 -31.87 -1.70
CA THR A 392 16.84 -32.72 -0.70
C THR A 392 17.86 -33.00 0.40
N ALA A 393 17.60 -32.50 1.60
CA ALA A 393 18.35 -32.87 2.79
C ALA A 393 17.67 -34.06 3.46
N SER A 394 18.45 -35.03 3.94
CA SER A 394 17.96 -36.16 4.71
C SER A 394 18.93 -36.50 5.85
N VAL A 395 18.41 -37.16 6.88
CA VAL A 395 19.23 -37.72 7.95
C VAL A 395 18.87 -39.18 8.17
N ASP A 396 19.89 -40.04 8.18
CA ASP A 396 19.76 -41.43 8.59
C ASP A 396 20.28 -41.57 10.01
N ILE A 397 19.44 -42.05 10.93
CA ILE A 397 19.80 -42.21 12.34
C ILE A 397 20.08 -43.69 12.62
N LYS A 398 21.31 -44.02 13.01
CA LYS A 398 21.64 -45.38 13.47
C LYS A 398 21.21 -45.53 14.92
N THR A 399 20.44 -46.57 15.22
CA THR A 399 19.93 -46.85 16.56
C THR A 399 20.26 -48.27 16.98
N SER A 400 20.07 -48.60 18.26
CA SER A 400 20.22 -49.98 18.77
C SER A 400 19.26 -50.99 18.15
N LEU A 401 18.24 -50.53 17.40
CA LEU A 401 17.26 -51.36 16.69
C LEU A 401 17.51 -51.40 15.17
N GLY A 402 18.59 -50.78 14.69
CA GLY A 402 18.90 -50.60 13.28
C GLY A 402 18.76 -49.16 12.81
N ASN A 403 18.84 -48.97 11.49
CA ASN A 403 18.75 -47.65 10.87
C ASN A 403 17.31 -47.16 10.87
N SER A 404 17.12 -45.91 11.29
CA SER A 404 15.84 -45.21 11.24
C SER A 404 15.93 -44.09 10.21
N SER A 405 15.29 -44.33 9.05
CA SER A 405 15.12 -43.38 7.96
C SER A 405 13.64 -43.29 7.60
N SER A 406 13.08 -42.09 7.54
CA SER A 406 11.66 -41.86 7.26
C SER A 406 11.45 -40.59 6.46
N THR A 407 10.27 -40.42 5.86
CA THR A 407 9.91 -39.21 5.10
C THR A 407 9.94 -37.94 5.96
N VAL A 408 9.63 -38.04 7.26
CA VAL A 408 9.74 -36.91 8.21
C VAL A 408 11.18 -36.48 8.47
N CYS A 409 12.16 -37.29 8.08
CA CYS A 409 13.59 -36.99 8.19
C CYS A 409 14.23 -36.66 6.85
N SER A 410 13.39 -36.26 5.89
CA SER A 410 13.80 -35.60 4.67
C SER A 410 13.06 -34.28 4.54
N THR A 411 13.76 -33.24 4.09
CA THR A 411 13.22 -31.89 3.95
C THR A 411 13.85 -31.20 2.74
N PRO A 412 13.07 -30.45 1.96
CA PRO A 412 13.63 -29.66 0.86
C PRO A 412 14.42 -28.46 1.39
N VAL A 413 15.55 -28.18 0.76
CA VAL A 413 16.33 -26.95 0.97
C VAL A 413 16.44 -26.23 -0.36
N THR A 414 15.97 -24.99 -0.43
CA THR A 414 15.98 -24.22 -1.68
C THR A 414 17.04 -23.13 -1.62
N ILE A 415 17.98 -23.18 -2.57
CA ILE A 415 18.96 -22.11 -2.81
C ILE A 415 18.35 -21.18 -3.86
N ALA A 416 17.99 -19.97 -3.44
CA ALA A 416 17.37 -18.99 -4.32
C ALA A 416 18.35 -18.50 -5.40
N THR A 417 17.83 -18.21 -6.59
CA THR A 417 18.56 -17.50 -7.65
C THR A 417 19.09 -16.18 -7.11
N GLU A 418 20.31 -15.83 -7.51
CA GLU A 418 20.88 -14.53 -7.18
C GLU A 418 20.02 -13.40 -7.75
N LYS A 419 19.73 -12.39 -6.93
CA LYS A 419 18.97 -11.23 -7.39
C LYS A 419 19.77 -10.46 -8.45
N GLN A 420 19.06 -10.08 -9.51
CA GLN A 420 19.59 -9.21 -10.56
C GLN A 420 19.70 -7.76 -10.08
N CYS A 421 20.61 -7.01 -10.68
CA CYS A 421 20.79 -5.60 -10.39
C CYS A 421 19.58 -4.79 -10.88
N PRO A 422 18.94 -3.97 -10.03
CA PRO A 422 17.76 -3.19 -10.41
C PRO A 422 18.01 -2.21 -11.57
N LEU A 423 19.24 -1.70 -11.68
CA LEU A 423 19.64 -0.71 -12.69
C LEU A 423 20.15 -1.35 -13.99
N ASN A 424 20.52 -2.63 -13.95
CA ASN A 424 20.93 -3.41 -15.11
C ASN A 424 20.65 -4.90 -14.89
N PRO A 425 19.52 -5.43 -15.39
CA PRO A 425 19.14 -6.83 -15.18
C PRO A 425 20.13 -7.88 -15.72
N GLN A 426 21.13 -7.49 -16.51
CA GLN A 426 22.15 -8.40 -17.06
C GLN A 426 23.26 -8.78 -16.06
N ILE A 427 23.34 -8.09 -14.92
CA ILE A 427 24.32 -8.38 -13.87
C ILE A 427 23.62 -8.66 -12.54
N THR A 428 24.31 -9.33 -11.62
CA THR A 428 23.80 -9.60 -10.27
C THR A 428 24.01 -8.42 -9.34
N ILE A 429 23.27 -8.41 -8.22
CA ILE A 429 23.39 -7.37 -7.18
C ILE A 429 24.75 -7.37 -6.48
N SER A 430 25.48 -8.50 -6.48
CA SER A 430 26.83 -8.59 -5.93
C SER A 430 27.91 -8.05 -6.86
N ASN A 431 27.59 -7.82 -8.14
CA ASN A 431 28.55 -7.30 -9.10
C ASN A 431 28.95 -5.86 -8.69
N PRO A 432 30.25 -5.53 -8.56
CA PRO A 432 30.70 -4.18 -8.22
C PRO A 432 30.19 -3.08 -9.16
N ALA A 433 29.87 -3.42 -10.41
CA ALA A 433 29.28 -2.49 -11.36
C ALA A 433 27.79 -2.18 -11.07
N CYS A 434 27.10 -2.93 -10.20
CA CYS A 434 25.72 -2.65 -9.79
C CYS A 434 25.66 -1.45 -8.83
N GLN A 435 26.02 -0.28 -9.34
CA GLN A 435 26.02 0.98 -8.61
C GLN A 435 25.21 2.04 -9.36
N PRO A 436 24.52 2.94 -8.64
CA PRO A 436 23.88 4.09 -9.25
C PRO A 436 24.92 5.08 -9.76
N CYS A 437 24.52 5.86 -10.76
CA CYS A 437 25.25 7.02 -11.21
C CYS A 437 25.25 8.10 -10.11
N PRO A 438 26.39 8.72 -9.75
CA PRO A 438 26.48 9.63 -8.61
C PRO A 438 25.48 10.80 -8.62
N GLY A 439 25.17 11.35 -9.80
CA GLY A 439 24.24 12.47 -9.96
C GLY A 439 22.80 12.05 -10.25
N ASN A 440 22.54 10.76 -10.47
CA ASN A 440 21.20 10.23 -10.72
C ASN A 440 21.07 8.77 -10.25
N GLY A 441 20.39 8.58 -9.12
CA GLY A 441 20.17 7.27 -8.51
C GLY A 441 19.37 6.27 -9.36
N GLN A 442 18.73 6.71 -10.43
CA GLN A 442 17.96 5.87 -11.35
C GLN A 442 18.77 5.42 -12.57
N LEU A 443 19.96 5.99 -12.78
CA LEU A 443 20.85 5.60 -13.86
C LEU A 443 21.89 4.62 -13.34
N TRP A 444 22.19 3.60 -14.13
CA TRP A 444 23.33 2.73 -13.90
C TRP A 444 24.66 3.48 -14.09
N LEU A 445 25.68 3.19 -13.28
CA LEU A 445 26.99 3.83 -13.34
C LEU A 445 27.60 3.84 -14.76
N ASN A 446 27.48 2.73 -15.50
CA ASN A 446 28.03 2.60 -16.84
C ASN A 446 27.04 3.00 -17.96
N ASN A 447 25.93 3.64 -17.61
CA ASN A 447 24.98 4.14 -18.60
C ASN A 447 25.63 5.27 -19.44
N PRO A 448 25.43 5.33 -20.77
CA PRO A 448 25.95 6.41 -21.61
C PRO A 448 25.54 7.83 -21.20
N LEU A 449 24.47 7.99 -20.40
CA LEU A 449 23.99 9.26 -19.84
C LEU A 449 24.65 9.61 -18.49
N CYS A 450 25.38 8.69 -17.87
CA CYS A 450 26.19 8.93 -16.68
C CYS A 450 27.55 9.56 -17.08
N LYS A 451 27.51 10.81 -17.55
CA LYS A 451 28.71 11.56 -17.97
C LYS A 451 28.87 12.82 -17.13
N SER A 452 30.10 13.26 -16.95
CA SER A 452 30.42 14.54 -16.34
C SER A 452 30.29 15.67 -17.38
N MET A 453 29.91 16.85 -16.94
CA MET A 453 29.84 18.04 -17.79
C MET A 453 30.19 19.26 -16.95
N ILE A 454 31.30 19.91 -17.28
CA ILE A 454 31.79 21.08 -16.55
C ILE A 454 31.41 22.35 -17.30
N VAL A 455 30.78 23.27 -16.58
CA VAL A 455 30.56 24.64 -17.02
C VAL A 455 31.48 25.54 -16.22
N GLU A 456 32.34 26.26 -16.93
CA GLU A 456 33.25 27.23 -16.36
C GLU A 456 32.68 28.64 -16.49
N GLY A 457 33.07 29.54 -15.60
CA GLY A 457 32.64 30.92 -15.64
C GLY A 457 33.55 31.86 -14.86
N LYS A 458 33.48 33.14 -15.21
CA LYS A 458 34.37 34.19 -14.74
C LYS A 458 33.63 35.50 -14.52
N ALA A 459 33.99 36.18 -13.44
CA ALA A 459 33.51 37.51 -13.08
C ALA A 459 34.66 38.37 -12.54
N VAL A 460 34.49 39.69 -12.59
CA VAL A 460 35.49 40.66 -12.14
C VAL A 460 34.82 41.81 -11.39
N LYS A 461 35.45 42.25 -10.30
CA LYS A 461 35.02 43.39 -9.48
C LYS A 461 36.14 44.42 -9.39
N ASN A 462 35.80 45.70 -9.39
CA ASN A 462 36.75 46.75 -9.05
C ASN A 462 36.55 47.12 -7.58
N LEU A 463 37.46 46.67 -6.72
CA LEU A 463 37.38 46.88 -5.28
C LEU A 463 37.64 48.34 -4.91
N THR A 464 38.48 49.04 -5.67
CA THR A 464 38.84 50.44 -5.39
C THR A 464 37.70 51.38 -5.79
N GLN A 465 37.09 51.18 -6.96
CA GLN A 465 35.97 51.98 -7.43
C GLN A 465 34.60 51.53 -6.89
N GLY A 466 34.52 50.38 -6.20
CA GLY A 466 33.28 49.83 -5.66
C GLY A 466 32.32 49.25 -6.72
N ILE A 467 32.85 48.81 -7.87
CA ILE A 467 32.05 48.28 -8.98
C ILE A 467 31.91 46.76 -8.85
N SER A 468 30.67 46.27 -8.77
CA SER A 468 30.32 44.86 -8.51
C SER A 468 30.39 43.93 -9.72
N ASP A 469 30.29 44.49 -10.94
CA ASP A 469 30.65 43.84 -12.21
C ASP A 469 31.46 44.85 -13.02
N ALA A 470 32.78 44.68 -13.02
CA ALA A 470 33.67 45.61 -13.70
C ALA A 470 33.81 45.28 -15.20
N ASN A 471 33.20 44.21 -15.71
CA ASN A 471 33.34 43.82 -17.12
C ASN A 471 32.93 44.97 -18.06
N ASN A 472 33.77 45.27 -19.03
CA ASN A 472 33.71 46.40 -19.96
C ASN A 472 33.72 47.80 -19.32
N THR A 473 34.11 47.93 -18.05
CA THR A 473 34.37 49.23 -17.40
C THR A 473 35.83 49.64 -17.54
N THR A 474 36.17 50.82 -17.02
CA THR A 474 37.52 51.38 -17.10
C THR A 474 38.16 51.39 -15.71
N ALA A 475 39.32 50.76 -15.58
CA ALA A 475 40.15 50.79 -14.39
C ALA A 475 41.19 51.91 -14.48
N ASN A 476 41.37 52.59 -13.35
CA ASN A 476 42.36 53.64 -13.18
C ASN A 476 43.69 53.05 -12.67
N PRO A 477 44.83 53.73 -12.91
CA PRO A 477 46.09 53.36 -12.28
C PRO A 477 45.96 53.17 -10.77
N GLY A 478 46.50 52.06 -10.25
CA GLY A 478 46.45 51.72 -8.83
C GLY A 478 45.18 50.98 -8.36
N ASP A 479 44.15 50.84 -9.19
CA ASP A 479 42.93 50.09 -8.85
C ASP A 479 43.19 48.61 -8.54
N LYS A 480 42.42 48.04 -7.61
CA LYS A 480 42.44 46.61 -7.29
C LYS A 480 41.26 45.89 -7.92
N LEU A 481 41.55 44.91 -8.76
CA LEU A 481 40.56 44.12 -9.47
C LEU A 481 40.52 42.69 -8.88
N GLU A 482 39.37 42.29 -8.32
CA GLU A 482 39.12 40.92 -7.85
C GLU A 482 38.49 40.11 -8.99
N TYR A 483 39.19 39.11 -9.47
CA TYR A 483 38.67 38.12 -10.41
C TYR A 483 38.14 36.91 -9.64
N THR A 484 36.99 36.41 -10.04
CA THR A 484 36.40 35.17 -9.53
C THR A 484 36.26 34.19 -10.69
N ILE A 485 36.86 33.00 -10.57
CA ILE A 485 36.65 31.88 -11.50
C ILE A 485 35.81 30.81 -10.84
N THR A 486 34.97 30.14 -11.62
CA THR A 486 34.04 29.11 -11.16
C THR A 486 34.01 27.94 -12.11
N ALA A 487 33.93 26.73 -11.57
CA ALA A 487 33.69 25.51 -12.33
C ALA A 487 32.56 24.74 -11.66
N GLN A 488 31.51 24.40 -12.40
CA GLN A 488 30.35 23.67 -11.90
C GLN A 488 30.13 22.40 -12.72
N ASN A 489 29.95 21.28 -12.04
CA ASN A 489 29.56 20.04 -12.70
C ASN A 489 28.04 19.97 -12.82
N ILE A 490 27.53 20.13 -14.04
CA ILE A 490 26.11 19.99 -14.37
C ILE A 490 25.77 18.61 -14.93
N GLY A 491 26.77 17.72 -15.04
CA GLY A 491 26.59 16.33 -15.46
C GLY A 491 26.25 15.39 -14.31
N ASN A 492 26.08 14.10 -14.64
CA ASN A 492 25.68 13.06 -13.70
C ASN A 492 26.86 12.25 -13.13
N ALA A 493 28.05 12.32 -13.75
CA ALA A 493 29.25 11.65 -13.24
C ALA A 493 30.22 12.63 -12.56
N THR A 494 31.01 12.13 -11.62
CA THR A 494 32.09 12.89 -10.98
C THR A 494 33.14 13.33 -12.01
N ALA A 495 33.59 14.58 -11.90
CA ALA A 495 34.60 15.14 -12.79
C ALA A 495 35.89 15.41 -12.02
N ASN A 496 37.05 15.18 -12.65
CA ASN A 496 38.33 15.64 -12.14
C ASN A 496 38.87 16.69 -13.12
N ILE A 497 38.99 17.94 -12.68
CA ILE A 497 39.52 19.03 -13.50
C ILE A 497 40.72 19.67 -12.84
N THR A 498 41.55 20.34 -13.63
CA THR A 498 42.62 21.20 -13.11
C THR A 498 42.18 22.64 -13.27
N MET A 499 42.11 23.39 -12.16
CA MET A 499 41.75 24.81 -12.21
C MET A 499 43.02 25.66 -12.39
N LYS A 500 43.15 26.29 -13.56
CA LYS A 500 44.28 27.15 -13.94
C LYS A 500 43.77 28.44 -14.57
N GLU A 501 44.51 29.53 -14.38
CA GLU A 501 44.19 30.83 -14.95
C GLU A 501 45.42 31.45 -15.63
N GLN A 502 45.24 31.93 -16.86
CA GLN A 502 46.31 32.53 -17.66
C GLN A 502 46.28 34.04 -17.49
N LEU A 503 47.37 34.64 -17.02
CA LEU A 503 47.42 36.08 -16.71
C LEU A 503 48.34 36.86 -17.66
N ALA A 504 48.76 36.26 -18.78
CA ALA A 504 49.75 36.87 -19.67
C ALA A 504 49.39 38.30 -20.09
N ASP A 505 48.16 38.49 -20.58
CA ASP A 505 47.58 39.78 -20.98
C ASP A 505 47.29 40.68 -19.78
N VAL A 506 46.67 40.12 -18.74
CA VAL A 506 46.33 40.85 -17.51
C VAL A 506 47.57 41.48 -16.86
N LEU A 507 48.71 40.80 -16.89
CA LEU A 507 49.96 41.27 -16.28
C LEU A 507 50.72 42.29 -17.14
N GLU A 508 50.23 42.66 -18.32
CA GLU A 508 50.81 43.74 -19.11
C GLU A 508 50.55 45.11 -18.48
N TYR A 509 49.40 45.27 -17.83
CA TYR A 509 48.97 46.53 -17.19
C TYR A 509 48.70 46.41 -15.69
N SER A 510 48.93 45.24 -15.10
CA SER A 510 48.71 45.01 -13.67
C SER A 510 49.80 44.13 -13.07
N ALA A 511 49.91 44.15 -11.75
CA ALA A 511 50.73 43.24 -10.98
C ALA A 511 49.82 42.35 -10.12
N LEU A 512 50.19 41.08 -9.97
CA LEU A 512 49.51 40.17 -9.06
C LEU A 512 49.61 40.70 -7.63
N TRP A 513 48.46 40.86 -6.96
CA TRP A 513 48.37 41.40 -5.60
C TRP A 513 48.06 40.30 -4.58
N ASP A 514 47.13 39.41 -4.91
CA ASP A 514 46.78 38.23 -4.13
C ASP A 514 46.54 37.05 -5.09
N ASN A 515 47.25 35.95 -4.88
CA ASN A 515 47.15 34.74 -5.70
C ASN A 515 45.97 33.85 -5.30
N GLY A 516 45.24 34.17 -4.22
CA GLY A 516 44.07 33.41 -3.81
C GLY A 516 44.36 31.96 -3.45
N GLY A 517 45.56 31.70 -2.92
CA GLY A 517 46.03 30.36 -2.59
C GLY A 517 46.51 29.53 -3.79
N ALA A 518 46.61 30.10 -4.99
CA ALA A 518 47.20 29.42 -6.15
C ALA A 518 48.74 29.44 -6.10
N GLN A 519 49.38 28.48 -6.77
CA GLN A 519 50.79 28.61 -7.12
C GLN A 519 50.94 29.47 -8.39
N TYR A 520 51.78 30.50 -8.34
CA TYR A 520 52.08 31.32 -9.51
C TYR A 520 53.25 30.73 -10.31
N VAL A 521 52.98 30.32 -11.55
CA VAL A 521 53.94 29.72 -12.47
C VAL A 521 54.49 30.80 -13.39
N ASN A 522 55.61 31.42 -12.98
CA ASN A 522 56.14 32.63 -13.61
C ASN A 522 56.44 32.48 -15.13
N GLN A 523 56.98 31.35 -15.56
CA GLN A 523 57.30 31.10 -16.98
C GLN A 523 56.04 31.06 -17.86
N ALA A 524 54.93 30.54 -17.33
CA ALA A 524 53.66 30.46 -18.02
C ALA A 524 52.76 31.68 -17.76
N LYS A 525 53.18 32.60 -16.87
CA LYS A 525 52.37 33.72 -16.35
C LYS A 525 50.96 33.25 -15.93
N ALA A 526 50.88 32.15 -15.17
CA ALA A 526 49.61 31.50 -14.83
C ALA A 526 49.47 31.20 -13.33
N LEU A 527 48.23 31.17 -12.84
CA LEU A 527 47.88 30.66 -11.51
C LEU A 527 47.38 29.22 -11.61
N ASP A 528 47.85 28.35 -10.71
CA ASP A 528 47.47 26.94 -10.66
C ASP A 528 46.95 26.57 -9.26
N TRP A 529 45.70 26.12 -9.18
CA TRP A 529 45.08 25.60 -7.95
C TRP A 529 45.09 24.06 -7.88
N GLY A 530 45.72 23.39 -8.84
CA GLY A 530 45.84 21.95 -8.89
C GLY A 530 44.56 21.23 -9.34
N GLN A 531 44.58 19.90 -9.18
CA GLN A 531 43.45 19.04 -9.54
C GLN A 531 42.39 19.07 -8.44
N VAL A 532 41.13 19.22 -8.85
CA VAL A 532 39.96 19.19 -7.98
C VAL A 532 38.94 18.21 -8.53
N THR A 533 38.40 17.39 -7.64
CA THR A 533 37.25 16.52 -7.91
C THR A 533 35.96 17.31 -7.65
N ILE A 534 35.09 17.37 -8.66
CA ILE A 534 33.80 18.05 -8.61
C ILE A 534 32.69 17.03 -8.78
N GLN A 535 31.92 16.81 -7.71
CA GLN A 535 30.75 15.94 -7.70
C GLN A 535 29.60 16.56 -8.53
N PRO A 536 28.65 15.76 -9.04
CA PRO A 536 27.46 16.27 -9.72
C PRO A 536 26.72 17.34 -8.91
N GLY A 537 26.36 18.45 -9.55
CA GLY A 537 25.73 19.62 -8.93
C GLY A 537 26.67 20.51 -8.12
N GLN A 538 27.89 20.06 -7.82
CA GLN A 538 28.85 20.82 -7.03
C GLN A 538 29.48 21.96 -7.85
N LYS A 539 29.69 23.10 -7.21
CA LYS A 539 30.37 24.27 -7.75
C LYS A 539 31.64 24.56 -6.95
N GLN A 540 32.75 24.79 -7.65
CA GLN A 540 34.01 25.25 -7.10
C GLN A 540 34.26 26.70 -7.52
N THR A 541 34.87 27.48 -6.63
CA THR A 541 35.15 28.90 -6.85
C THR A 541 36.54 29.24 -6.34
N ARG A 542 37.29 30.03 -7.11
CA ARG A 542 38.57 30.63 -6.69
C ARG A 542 38.55 32.11 -7.01
N LYS A 543 39.29 32.89 -6.23
CA LYS A 543 39.40 34.33 -6.39
C LYS A 543 40.85 34.74 -6.36
N PHE A 544 41.24 35.71 -7.15
CA PHE A 544 42.55 36.31 -7.09
C PHE A 544 42.43 37.82 -7.35
N VAL A 545 43.41 38.58 -6.90
CA VAL A 545 43.40 40.05 -7.01
C VAL A 545 44.64 40.50 -7.76
N VAL A 546 44.46 41.40 -8.71
CA VAL A 546 45.55 42.15 -9.33
C VAL A 546 45.40 43.63 -9.02
N ARG A 547 46.51 44.35 -9.02
CA ARG A 547 46.55 45.81 -8.88
C ARG A 547 47.04 46.41 -10.20
N VAL A 548 46.24 47.28 -10.80
CA VAL A 548 46.62 48.03 -12.01
C VAL A 548 47.87 48.85 -11.69
N LEU A 549 48.84 48.86 -12.59
CA LEU A 549 50.11 49.56 -12.39
C LEU A 549 49.87 51.06 -12.19
N ASP A 550 50.67 51.69 -11.32
CA ASP A 550 50.60 53.13 -11.07
C ASP A 550 51.08 53.93 -12.31
N ASN A 551 52.04 53.38 -13.06
CA ASN A 551 52.51 53.90 -14.34
C ASN A 551 52.17 52.91 -15.46
N ILE A 552 51.22 53.26 -16.33
CA ILE A 552 50.76 52.39 -17.43
C ILE A 552 51.79 52.39 -18.57
N PRO A 553 52.31 51.22 -18.99
CA PRO A 553 53.25 51.12 -20.11
C PRO A 553 52.68 51.69 -21.42
N ALA A 554 53.49 52.48 -22.13
CA ALA A 554 53.19 53.00 -23.47
C ALA A 554 53.69 52.09 -24.60
N THR A 555 53.97 50.81 -24.32
CA THR A 555 54.47 49.82 -25.29
C THR A 555 53.52 49.73 -26.49
N PRO A 556 53.98 49.94 -27.75
CA PRO A 556 53.12 49.86 -28.92
C PRO A 556 52.44 48.50 -29.08
N GLN A 557 51.25 48.47 -29.69
CA GLN A 557 50.55 47.23 -30.00
C GLN A 557 51.32 46.45 -31.07
N GLY A 558 51.60 45.17 -30.80
CA GLY A 558 52.37 44.33 -31.73
C GLY A 558 51.57 43.97 -32.98
N THR A 559 52.18 43.99 -34.16
CA THR A 559 51.52 43.56 -35.41
C THR A 559 51.20 42.06 -35.46
N GLY A 560 51.91 41.25 -34.66
CA GLY A 560 51.72 39.80 -34.59
C GLY A 560 50.72 39.31 -33.54
N GLU A 561 50.39 40.13 -32.54
CA GLU A 561 49.38 39.81 -31.51
C GLU A 561 48.57 41.08 -31.21
N PRO A 562 47.50 41.35 -31.99
CA PRO A 562 46.70 42.56 -31.81
C PRO A 562 46.00 42.65 -30.45
N GLY A 563 45.88 41.57 -29.66
CA GLY A 563 45.38 41.67 -28.29
C GLY A 563 46.39 42.23 -27.30
N SER A 564 47.69 42.08 -27.57
CA SER A 564 48.75 42.48 -26.64
C SER A 564 49.00 43.98 -26.68
N TYR A 565 49.11 44.55 -25.49
CA TYR A 565 49.28 45.96 -25.25
C TYR A 565 48.19 46.80 -25.98
N ASP A 566 46.92 46.44 -25.86
CA ASP A 566 45.79 47.14 -26.51
C ASP A 566 44.98 48.08 -25.58
N CYS A 567 45.40 48.18 -24.31
CA CYS A 567 44.74 48.90 -23.21
C CYS A 567 43.48 48.21 -22.66
N ILE A 568 43.37 46.91 -22.84
CA ILE A 568 42.30 46.08 -22.31
C ILE A 568 42.94 44.91 -21.57
N LEU A 569 42.59 44.74 -20.29
CA LEU A 569 42.87 43.53 -19.54
C LEU A 569 41.84 42.47 -19.96
N THR A 570 42.22 41.59 -20.87
CA THR A 570 41.41 40.49 -21.39
C THR A 570 41.74 39.21 -20.63
N ASN A 571 40.73 38.57 -20.04
CA ASN A 571 40.94 37.35 -19.29
C ASN A 571 39.81 36.34 -19.48
N THR A 572 40.15 35.08 -19.75
CA THR A 572 39.18 34.05 -20.19
C THR A 572 39.25 32.81 -19.32
N TYR A 573 38.10 32.42 -18.76
CA TYR A 573 37.90 31.15 -18.05
C TYR A 573 36.44 30.73 -18.23
N GLY A 574 36.17 29.83 -19.19
CA GLY A 574 34.82 29.58 -19.71
C GLY A 574 34.29 30.75 -20.55
N ASN A 575 34.07 31.91 -19.93
CA ASN A 575 33.77 33.18 -20.60
C ASN A 575 34.90 34.21 -20.44
N THR A 576 34.89 35.22 -21.30
CA THR A 576 35.88 36.32 -21.31
C THR A 576 35.34 37.53 -20.55
N VAL A 577 36.22 38.17 -19.78
CA VAL A 577 35.99 39.48 -19.17
C VAL A 577 37.06 40.45 -19.67
N ASN A 578 36.65 41.69 -19.95
CA ASN A 578 37.50 42.73 -20.51
C ASN A 578 37.43 43.97 -19.62
N ILE A 579 38.57 44.48 -19.15
CA ILE A 579 38.62 45.75 -18.40
C ILE A 579 39.46 46.74 -19.18
N ARG A 580 38.88 47.89 -19.56
CA ARG A 580 39.66 48.96 -20.19
C ARG A 580 40.60 49.58 -19.16
N VAL A 581 41.79 49.94 -19.58
CA VAL A 581 42.77 50.65 -18.73
C VAL A 581 42.86 52.09 -19.23
N ALA A 582 42.88 53.06 -18.30
CA ALA A 582 43.11 54.46 -18.63
C ALA A 582 44.55 54.69 -19.12
N CYS A 583 44.81 54.36 -20.38
CA CYS A 583 46.11 54.46 -21.03
C CYS A 583 46.54 55.90 -21.32
N PRO A 584 47.86 56.16 -21.45
CA PRO A 584 48.37 57.47 -21.80
C PRO A 584 47.87 57.94 -23.18
N PRO A 585 47.69 59.25 -23.39
CA PRO A 585 47.11 59.82 -24.61
C PRO A 585 47.86 59.47 -25.90
N GLN A 586 49.15 59.12 -25.79
CA GLN A 586 50.01 58.68 -26.89
C GLN A 586 49.48 57.40 -27.59
N LYS A 587 48.72 56.54 -26.89
CA LYS A 587 48.15 55.31 -27.44
C LYS A 587 46.80 55.47 -28.14
N LEU A 588 46.00 56.44 -27.71
CA LEU A 588 44.63 56.65 -28.24
C LEU A 588 44.63 57.04 -29.73
N VAL A 589 45.75 57.61 -30.22
CA VAL A 589 45.96 58.02 -31.62
C VAL A 589 46.13 56.81 -32.55
N GLU A 590 46.56 55.66 -32.04
CA GLU A 590 46.82 54.44 -32.82
C GLU A 590 45.52 53.68 -33.20
N GLN A 591 44.43 53.86 -32.44
CA GLN A 591 43.16 53.13 -32.62
C GLN A 591 42.11 53.87 -33.49
N THR A 592 42.29 55.15 -33.81
CA THR A 592 41.22 56.00 -34.40
C THR A 592 41.17 56.04 -35.94
N ILE A 593 42.00 55.28 -36.65
CA ILE A 593 42.08 55.31 -38.13
C ILE A 593 41.66 53.95 -38.73
N ARG A 594 40.48 53.43 -38.38
CA ARG A 594 39.94 52.17 -38.94
C ARG A 594 38.45 52.21 -39.37
N GLU A 595 38.02 53.29 -40.05
CA GLU A 595 36.77 53.44 -40.87
C GLU A 595 35.57 54.26 -40.32
N LEU A 596 34.80 54.88 -41.23
CA LEU A 596 33.59 55.73 -41.00
C LEU A 596 32.25 54.97 -41.23
N PRO A 597 31.14 55.26 -40.50
CA PRO A 597 29.88 54.50 -40.61
C PRO A 597 28.87 55.01 -41.68
N LYS A 598 28.08 54.10 -42.26
CA LYS A 598 26.97 54.37 -43.21
C LYS A 598 25.61 53.86 -42.66
N THR A 599 24.54 54.65 -42.75
CA THR A 599 23.14 54.22 -42.49
C THR A 599 22.35 54.07 -43.80
N GLY A 600 21.52 53.03 -43.91
CA GLY A 600 20.85 52.64 -45.16
C GLY A 600 19.37 53.05 -45.25
N PRO A 601 18.76 53.07 -46.46
CA PRO A 601 17.40 53.58 -46.70
C PRO A 601 16.23 52.78 -46.09
N GLY A 602 16.45 51.53 -45.66
CA GLY A 602 15.39 50.63 -45.20
C GLY A 602 14.77 51.01 -43.85
N ASP A 603 15.57 51.57 -42.94
CA ASP A 603 15.13 51.86 -41.57
C ASP A 603 14.16 53.04 -41.49
N ASN A 604 14.19 53.95 -42.48
CA ASN A 604 13.30 55.09 -42.57
C ASN A 604 11.89 54.73 -43.09
N LEU A 605 11.75 53.64 -43.85
CA LEU A 605 10.49 53.20 -44.45
C LEU A 605 9.60 52.44 -43.45
N LEU A 606 10.20 51.65 -42.55
CA LEU A 606 9.48 50.92 -41.50
C LEU A 606 8.83 51.85 -40.47
N PHE A 607 9.52 52.94 -40.12
CA PHE A 607 9.00 53.91 -39.15
C PHE A 607 7.79 54.71 -39.70
N GLY A 608 7.79 55.04 -41.00
CA GLY A 608 6.69 55.76 -41.65
C GLY A 608 5.39 54.96 -41.77
N GLY A 609 5.47 53.63 -42.01
CA GLY A 609 4.29 52.77 -42.19
C GLY A 609 3.48 52.55 -40.89
N GLY A 610 4.15 52.41 -39.75
CA GLY A 610 3.50 52.23 -38.45
C GLY A 610 2.67 53.44 -38.04
N LEU A 611 3.17 54.65 -38.31
CA LEU A 611 2.52 55.90 -37.96
C LEU A 611 1.18 56.11 -38.70
N MET A 612 1.14 55.72 -39.98
CA MET A 612 -0.01 55.93 -40.87
C MET A 612 -1.23 55.06 -40.50
N THR A 613 -0.97 53.85 -40.01
CA THR A 613 -2.02 52.89 -39.61
C THR A 613 -2.77 53.35 -38.35
N VAL A 614 -2.04 53.88 -37.37
CA VAL A 614 -2.62 54.38 -36.12
C VAL A 614 -3.49 55.61 -36.37
N VAL A 615 -3.03 56.53 -37.22
CA VAL A 615 -3.79 57.74 -37.61
C VAL A 615 -5.10 57.37 -38.30
N THR A 616 -5.11 56.33 -39.13
CA THR A 616 -6.30 55.90 -39.89
C THR A 616 -7.39 55.28 -39.00
N TYR A 617 -7.02 54.48 -37.99
CA TYR A 617 -7.99 53.88 -37.05
C TYR A 617 -8.72 54.94 -36.20
N PHE A 618 -7.98 55.91 -35.67
CA PHE A 618 -8.57 56.98 -34.86
C PHE A 618 -9.41 57.95 -35.73
N TYR A 619 -9.01 58.17 -36.98
CA TYR A 619 -9.81 58.93 -37.94
C TYR A 619 -11.18 58.26 -38.23
N ALA A 620 -11.20 56.95 -38.45
CA ALA A 620 -12.44 56.20 -38.70
C ALA A 620 -13.36 56.20 -37.46
N ARG A 621 -12.79 55.97 -36.28
CA ARG A 621 -13.54 55.95 -35.01
C ARG A 621 -14.09 57.33 -34.62
N SER A 622 -13.34 58.39 -34.94
CA SER A 622 -13.79 59.78 -34.77
C SER A 622 -14.93 60.14 -35.73
N ARG A 623 -14.88 59.68 -37.00
CA ARG A 623 -15.98 59.86 -37.95
C ARG A 623 -17.26 59.13 -37.55
N GLN A 624 -17.16 57.94 -36.96
CA GLN A 624 -18.33 57.21 -36.47
C GLN A 624 -19.03 57.96 -35.33
N LEU A 625 -18.25 58.41 -34.35
CA LEU A 625 -18.76 59.28 -33.27
C LEU A 625 -19.32 60.60 -33.81
N GLY A 626 -18.71 61.19 -34.85
CA GLY A 626 -19.20 62.39 -35.51
C GLY A 626 -20.54 62.20 -36.22
N LYS A 627 -20.80 61.04 -36.84
CA LYS A 627 -22.12 60.70 -37.41
C LYS A 627 -23.17 60.54 -36.32
N GLU A 628 -22.82 59.87 -35.22
CA GLU A 628 -23.70 59.68 -34.07
C GLU A 628 -24.08 61.03 -33.43
N VAL A 629 -23.11 61.94 -33.26
CA VAL A 629 -23.36 63.30 -32.74
C VAL A 629 -24.09 64.20 -33.74
N ARG A 630 -23.84 64.09 -35.06
CA ARG A 630 -24.60 64.83 -36.09
C ARG A 630 -26.06 64.40 -36.15
N LEU A 631 -26.35 63.11 -36.00
CA LEU A 631 -27.72 62.62 -35.87
C LEU A 631 -28.40 63.23 -34.65
N ILE A 632 -27.70 63.27 -33.51
CA ILE A 632 -28.19 63.91 -32.29
C ILE A 632 -28.47 65.41 -32.51
N ARG A 633 -27.55 66.16 -33.16
CA ARG A 633 -27.67 67.62 -33.37
C ARG A 633 -28.71 68.00 -34.42
N ARG A 634 -28.88 67.17 -35.46
CA ARG A 634 -29.90 67.38 -36.50
C ARG A 634 -31.30 67.15 -35.94
N GLU A 635 -31.51 66.13 -35.12
CA GLU A 635 -32.80 65.92 -34.45
C GLU A 635 -33.06 66.98 -33.37
N PHE A 636 -32.02 67.54 -32.75
CA PHE A 636 -32.16 68.63 -31.78
C PHE A 636 -32.53 70.00 -32.41
N ASN A 637 -32.03 70.31 -33.62
CA ASN A 637 -32.24 71.61 -34.28
C ASN A 637 -33.38 71.64 -35.30
N ALA A 638 -33.85 70.48 -35.80
CA ALA A 638 -34.91 70.41 -36.81
C ALA A 638 -36.34 70.49 -36.23
N GLY A 639 -36.51 70.71 -34.91
CA GLY A 639 -37.82 70.91 -34.30
C GLY A 639 -38.82 69.75 -34.47
N THR A 640 -38.34 68.56 -34.85
CA THR A 640 -39.08 67.30 -34.75
C THR A 640 -38.62 66.52 -33.52
N LEU A 641 -38.66 67.24 -32.39
CA LEU A 641 -38.81 66.77 -31.01
C LEU A 641 -39.66 67.77 -30.26
#